data_AF-A0A3A8JIF3-F1
#
_entry.id   AF-A0A3A8JIF3-F1
#
_cell.length_a   1.000
_cell.length_b   1.000
_cell.length_c   1.000
_cell.angle_alpha   90.00
_cell.angle_beta   90.00
_cell.angle_gamma   90.00
#
_symmetry.space_group_name_H-M   'P 1'
#
loop_
_entity.id
_entity.type
_entity.pdbx_description
1 polymer ?
#
loop_
_entity_poly.entity_id
_entity_poly.type
_entity_poly.pdbx_seq_one_letter_code
_entity_poly.pdbx_strand_id
1 'polypeptide(L)'
;MADRAKHARWKRTVILTCAVLGSGAGVAMAQQQSAAAKDTAAPAKDAAQPANTDAVAVYDGGLQAGWKDIGWAPRELPKGAPARLRMVNYGGWILYRPKLAGAYGALSFRFTAPESYGEFLDVRLDAPGAATFPHVRISPEFIVKRDREWAEVVVPMEVLNPRSEPFDRLVMRASKEVGRDWVLFDKVALVPLSPDVAAARAAGGGRMGRGDGRESKMLIDCSAPSKPINPLIYGIALDGNKETSDTHQWKLGATIRRWGGNPTSRYNWKLGRAWNTGNDWYFRNVQLGFGADDFLESNRKNNVQSALTLPLIGWVAKDTSSVGFPVSSFGPQQAQDDTEPAGGNGVRRDGTPLVPGAATTTSVQAPPEFISEWVKSLKAAKRGVNMYILDNEPALWSSTHRDVHPEPLTYDELLKRTIDYGTAVRKADPDAVIAGPAEWGWTNYFWSAADFAPGRPPYTDRRAHGDVALLPWYLRELRDYEKKTGVRLLDVVDVHFYPQSNVGLGLEGATDPDTNARRIRSTRALWDPTYKDESWISEPIQLIPRVKQWISENYPGRGMSIGEYNFGAMKHMSGGLAQAEALGRFGQQGLTSAFFWQYPAENSPTFWAFRAYRDFDGRGGRFQDNGLATTAPEGTSLFASRDASGKKLTAVLLNFDPEQPAQAQLEFKGCGSLNTVRVMGYSGAPGGFTEQATGKKAEQALSQRLPPYSITVLDLTVK
;
A
#
# COMPACT_ATOMS: atom_id res chain seq x y z
N MET A 1 -47.91 10.61 -16.58
CA MET A 1 -47.36 11.54 -15.57
C MET A 1 -47.90 11.11 -14.22
N ALA A 2 -47.06 11.14 -13.18
CA ALA A 2 -47.25 10.52 -11.86
C ALA A 2 -47.14 8.98 -11.84
N ASP A 3 -45.91 8.43 -11.90
CA ASP A 3 -45.48 7.26 -11.09
C ASP A 3 -43.97 6.92 -11.19
N ARG A 4 -43.06 7.91 -11.12
CA ARG A 4 -41.59 7.65 -11.22
C ARG A 4 -40.72 8.34 -10.17
N ALA A 5 -41.30 8.90 -9.10
CA ALA A 5 -40.59 9.75 -8.16
C ALA A 5 -40.19 9.09 -6.82
N LYS A 6 -40.24 7.75 -6.68
CA LYS A 6 -39.95 7.07 -5.39
C LYS A 6 -38.71 6.18 -5.35
N HIS A 7 -37.87 6.12 -6.39
CA HIS A 7 -36.71 5.19 -6.43
C HIS A 7 -35.33 5.85 -6.58
N ALA A 8 -35.20 7.15 -6.38
CA ALA A 8 -33.93 7.86 -6.49
C ALA A 8 -33.58 8.58 -5.18
N ARG A 9 -33.15 7.85 -4.14
CA ARG A 9 -32.54 8.50 -2.96
C ARG A 9 -31.45 7.72 -2.21
N TRP A 10 -30.90 6.67 -2.81
CA TRP A 10 -29.77 5.92 -2.24
C TRP A 10 -28.52 6.10 -3.09
N LYS A 11 -27.81 7.22 -2.87
CA LYS A 11 -26.40 7.43 -3.29
C LYS A 11 -25.76 8.45 -2.37
N ARG A 12 -25.36 8.06 -1.16
CA ARG A 12 -24.31 8.74 -0.38
C ARG A 12 -23.48 7.72 0.38
N THR A 13 -22.17 7.91 0.26
CA THR A 13 -21.07 7.04 0.69
C THR A 13 -21.02 6.90 2.21
N VAL A 14 -21.11 5.67 2.71
CA VAL A 14 -20.75 5.33 4.11
C VAL A 14 -19.24 5.12 4.13
N ILE A 15 -18.49 6.03 4.75
CA ILE A 15 -17.06 5.82 5.01
C ILE A 15 -16.97 4.95 6.27
N LEU A 16 -16.63 3.66 6.11
CA LEU A 16 -16.17 2.85 7.24
C LEU A 16 -14.81 3.38 7.67
N THR A 17 -14.75 4.04 8.82
CA THR A 17 -13.51 4.50 9.44
C THR A 17 -13.22 3.59 10.62
N CYS A 18 -12.12 2.83 10.57
CA CYS A 18 -11.60 2.15 11.75
C CYS A 18 -11.26 3.21 12.81
N ALA A 19 -12.02 3.25 13.90
CA ALA A 19 -11.74 4.12 15.03
C ALA A 19 -10.55 3.55 15.81
N VAL A 20 -9.33 3.97 15.44
CA VAL A 20 -8.19 3.90 16.36
C VAL A 20 -8.42 4.98 17.41
N LEU A 21 -8.60 4.57 18.66
CA LEU A 21 -8.68 5.48 19.81
C LEU A 21 -7.34 6.19 20.00
N GLY A 22 -7.14 7.27 19.26
CA GLY A 22 -6.19 8.33 19.52
C GLY A 22 -6.94 9.58 19.92
N SER A 23 -6.69 10.07 21.12
CA SER A 23 -7.29 11.26 21.72
C SER A 23 -7.27 12.50 20.79
N GLY A 24 -8.47 13.00 20.47
CA GLY A 24 -8.85 14.40 20.27
C GLY A 24 -8.02 15.29 19.32
N ALA A 25 -8.51 15.49 18.10
CA ALA A 25 -8.54 16.79 17.41
C ALA A 25 -9.45 16.68 16.16
N GLY A 26 -10.44 17.56 16.04
CA GLY A 26 -11.43 17.54 14.96
C GLY A 26 -10.87 17.97 13.60
N VAL A 27 -11.40 17.38 12.52
CA VAL A 27 -11.08 17.74 11.13
C VAL A 27 -12.36 18.12 10.39
N ALA A 28 -12.37 19.34 9.84
CA ALA A 28 -13.47 19.91 9.07
C ALA A 28 -13.52 19.36 7.63
N MET A 29 -14.72 19.01 7.16
CA MET A 29 -14.98 18.55 5.79
C MET A 29 -15.12 19.72 4.80
N ALA A 30 -14.39 19.69 3.70
CA ALA A 30 -14.63 20.53 2.52
C ALA A 30 -15.22 19.69 1.37
N GLN A 31 -16.37 20.11 0.85
CA GLN A 31 -17.14 19.44 -0.20
C GLN A 31 -16.57 19.75 -1.61
N GLN A 32 -16.44 18.75 -2.47
CA GLN A 32 -16.22 18.92 -3.90
C GLN A 32 -17.41 18.35 -4.69
N GLN A 33 -18.03 19.20 -5.51
CA GLN A 33 -19.14 18.87 -6.42
C GLN A 33 -18.60 18.17 -7.68
N SER A 34 -19.18 17.02 -8.03
CA SER A 34 -18.92 16.29 -9.28
C SER A 34 -19.88 16.74 -10.38
N ALA A 35 -19.36 17.19 -11.53
CA ALA A 35 -20.12 17.36 -12.76
C ALA A 35 -19.93 16.13 -13.67
N ALA A 36 -21.04 15.55 -14.14
CA ALA A 36 -21.08 14.35 -14.98
C ALA A 36 -20.71 14.64 -16.43
N ALA A 37 -19.83 13.82 -17.02
CA ALA A 37 -19.57 13.79 -18.46
C ALA A 37 -20.18 12.51 -19.07
N LYS A 38 -20.84 12.67 -20.22
CA LYS A 38 -21.56 11.61 -20.95
C LYS A 38 -20.60 10.82 -21.84
N ASP A 39 -20.83 9.51 -21.91
CA ASP A 39 -20.19 8.55 -22.81
C ASP A 39 -20.57 8.76 -24.28
N THR A 40 -19.57 8.66 -25.16
CA THR A 40 -19.74 8.18 -26.55
C THR A 40 -18.56 7.29 -26.92
N ALA A 41 -18.84 6.10 -27.47
CA ALA A 41 -17.87 5.05 -27.80
C ALA A 41 -17.50 5.05 -29.30
N ALA A 42 -16.21 4.80 -29.61
CA ALA A 42 -15.63 4.04 -30.75
C ALA A 42 -14.15 4.47 -31.02
N PRO A 43 -13.35 3.75 -31.84
CA PRO A 43 -12.94 2.34 -31.84
C PRO A 43 -11.39 2.20 -31.67
N ALA A 44 -10.87 0.97 -31.81
CA ALA A 44 -9.52 0.55 -31.40
C ALA A 44 -8.36 0.81 -32.38
N LYS A 45 -7.16 0.98 -31.77
CA LYS A 45 -5.78 0.80 -32.26
C LYS A 45 -5.24 1.79 -33.29
N ASP A 46 -4.34 2.66 -32.81
CA ASP A 46 -2.98 2.80 -33.34
C ASP A 46 -2.02 3.08 -32.17
N ALA A 47 -0.78 2.60 -32.28
CA ALA A 47 0.25 2.76 -31.27
C ALA A 47 0.48 4.26 -31.00
N ALA A 48 0.12 4.71 -29.79
CA ALA A 48 0.23 6.11 -29.41
C ALA A 48 1.70 6.53 -29.40
N GLN A 49 2.09 7.31 -30.42
CA GLN A 49 3.19 8.25 -30.28
C GLN A 49 2.89 9.17 -29.07
N PRO A 50 3.87 9.41 -28.18
CA PRO A 50 3.65 10.27 -27.04
C PRO A 50 3.24 11.66 -27.52
N ALA A 51 2.18 12.21 -26.92
CA ALA A 51 1.75 13.58 -27.14
C ALA A 51 2.91 14.53 -26.80
N ASN A 52 3.52 15.11 -27.83
CA ASN A 52 4.50 16.19 -27.68
C ASN A 52 3.79 17.37 -27.00
N THR A 53 4.13 17.61 -25.73
CA THR A 53 3.99 18.94 -25.15
C THR A 53 5.20 19.72 -25.63
N ASP A 54 4.99 20.67 -26.56
CA ASP A 54 6.09 21.35 -27.23
C ASP A 54 7.04 22.03 -26.22
N ALA A 55 8.35 21.88 -26.47
CA ALA A 55 9.39 22.46 -25.61
C ALA A 55 9.22 23.99 -25.52
N VAL A 56 9.44 24.56 -24.33
CA VAL A 56 9.41 26.02 -24.16
C VAL A 56 10.70 26.58 -24.71
N ALA A 57 10.66 26.98 -25.98
CA ALA A 57 11.78 27.62 -26.66
C ALA A 57 12.16 28.92 -25.94
N VAL A 58 13.45 29.07 -25.68
CA VAL A 58 14.08 30.23 -25.05
C VAL A 58 14.86 31.02 -26.09
N TYR A 59 15.68 30.32 -26.87
CA TYR A 59 16.43 30.87 -27.99
C TYR A 59 16.46 29.86 -29.13
N ASP A 60 15.93 30.24 -30.29
CA ASP A 60 15.95 29.43 -31.51
C ASP A 60 16.13 30.36 -32.71
N GLY A 61 17.37 30.50 -33.18
CA GLY A 61 17.73 31.51 -34.17
C GLY A 61 17.36 32.93 -33.72
N GLY A 62 17.22 33.18 -32.42
CA GLY A 62 16.70 34.43 -31.86
C GLY A 62 15.99 34.22 -30.53
N LEU A 63 16.02 35.26 -29.71
CA LEU A 63 15.38 35.28 -28.39
C LEU A 63 13.86 35.20 -28.54
N GLN A 64 13.23 34.24 -27.86
CA GLN A 64 11.80 33.99 -27.99
C GLN A 64 10.95 34.99 -27.19
N ALA A 65 9.69 35.16 -27.59
CA ALA A 65 8.80 36.13 -26.98
C ALA A 65 8.65 35.92 -25.46
N GLY A 66 8.74 37.03 -24.70
CA GLY A 66 8.64 37.02 -23.24
C GLY A 66 9.95 36.70 -22.50
N TRP A 67 10.98 36.25 -23.20
CA TRP A 67 12.34 36.14 -22.65
C TRP A 67 13.11 37.44 -22.82
N LYS A 68 13.99 37.71 -21.86
CA LYS A 68 14.94 38.82 -21.85
C LYS A 68 16.34 38.25 -21.73
N ASP A 69 17.32 38.88 -22.36
CA ASP A 69 18.72 38.56 -22.13
C ASP A 69 19.35 39.61 -21.20
N ILE A 70 20.12 39.13 -20.23
CA ILE A 70 21.04 39.93 -19.42
C ILE A 70 22.33 39.13 -19.24
N GLY A 71 23.32 39.69 -18.53
CA GLY A 71 24.61 39.03 -18.31
C GLY A 71 25.78 39.96 -18.59
N TRP A 72 27.00 39.48 -18.34
CA TRP A 72 28.23 40.28 -18.38
C TRP A 72 29.22 39.85 -19.48
N ALA A 73 28.93 38.78 -20.22
CA ALA A 73 29.68 38.44 -21.43
C ALA A 73 29.31 39.39 -22.60
N PRO A 74 30.27 39.96 -23.35
CA PRO A 74 29.99 40.59 -24.64
C PRO A 74 29.26 39.60 -25.56
N ARG A 75 28.12 40.01 -26.13
CA ARG A 75 27.22 39.10 -26.87
C ARG A 75 26.52 39.76 -28.05
N GLU A 76 26.26 38.97 -29.08
CA GLU A 76 25.46 39.31 -30.27
C GLU A 76 24.30 38.32 -30.40
N LEU A 77 23.05 38.82 -30.54
CA LEU A 77 21.83 38.01 -30.67
C LEU A 77 21.13 38.28 -32.03
N PRO A 78 21.72 37.87 -33.16
CA PRO A 78 21.17 38.13 -34.48
C PRO A 78 19.84 37.39 -34.72
N LYS A 79 18.93 38.03 -35.47
CA LYS A 79 17.66 37.39 -35.90
C LYS A 79 17.94 36.36 -37.00
N GLY A 80 17.42 35.15 -36.82
CA GLY A 80 17.61 34.00 -37.70
C GLY A 80 18.94 33.26 -37.51
N ALA A 81 19.73 33.55 -36.46
CA ALA A 81 21.06 32.97 -36.28
C ALA A 81 21.40 32.68 -34.79
N PRO A 82 22.40 31.82 -34.54
CA PRO A 82 22.86 31.52 -33.18
C PRO A 82 23.30 32.75 -32.39
N ALA A 83 23.11 32.70 -31.08
CA ALA A 83 23.68 33.68 -30.15
C ALA A 83 25.20 33.53 -30.14
N ARG A 84 25.94 34.64 -30.18
CA ARG A 84 27.42 34.65 -30.13
C ARG A 84 27.85 35.29 -28.83
N LEU A 85 28.69 34.63 -28.05
CA LEU A 85 29.17 35.11 -26.77
C LEU A 85 30.69 35.01 -26.63
N ARG A 86 31.33 36.08 -26.16
CA ARG A 86 32.73 36.04 -25.70
C ARG A 86 32.75 35.79 -24.20
N MET A 87 33.08 34.57 -23.80
CA MET A 87 33.01 34.16 -22.39
C MET A 87 34.33 34.35 -21.61
N VAL A 88 35.23 35.22 -22.10
CA VAL A 88 36.48 35.64 -21.42
C VAL A 88 36.19 36.20 -20.03
N ASN A 89 37.13 36.08 -19.09
CA ASN A 89 37.01 36.57 -17.70
C ASN A 89 35.74 36.04 -16.99
N TYR A 90 35.48 34.73 -17.06
CA TYR A 90 34.29 34.10 -16.48
C TYR A 90 32.97 34.67 -17.03
N GLY A 91 32.98 35.11 -18.29
CA GLY A 91 31.83 35.73 -18.94
C GLY A 91 30.57 34.87 -18.85
N GLY A 92 29.42 35.50 -18.61
CA GLY A 92 28.15 34.79 -18.45
C GLY A 92 26.97 35.45 -19.16
N TRP A 93 25.99 34.61 -19.46
CA TRP A 93 24.73 34.91 -20.10
C TRP A 93 23.58 34.45 -19.23
N ILE A 94 22.58 35.31 -19.10
CA ILE A 94 21.38 35.03 -18.35
C ILE A 94 20.18 35.22 -19.29
N LEU A 95 19.39 34.17 -19.42
CA LEU A 95 18.10 34.20 -20.09
C LEU A 95 17.02 34.23 -19.01
N TYR A 96 16.24 35.31 -18.98
CA TYR A 96 15.31 35.63 -17.90
C TYR A 96 13.89 35.77 -18.43
N ARG A 97 12.92 35.11 -17.78
CA ARG A 97 11.49 35.27 -18.05
C ARG A 97 10.74 35.47 -16.72
N PRO A 98 10.30 36.71 -16.41
CA PRO A 98 9.50 36.97 -15.22
C PRO A 98 8.27 36.05 -15.17
N LYS A 99 7.96 35.51 -13.98
CA LYS A 99 6.79 34.63 -13.77
C LYS A 99 6.78 33.39 -14.66
N LEU A 100 7.94 32.81 -14.94
CA LEU A 100 8.04 31.51 -15.59
C LEU A 100 7.26 30.47 -14.77
N ALA A 101 6.31 29.81 -15.41
CA ALA A 101 5.45 28.80 -14.80
C ALA A 101 5.52 27.51 -15.61
N GLY A 102 5.50 26.38 -14.91
CA GLY A 102 5.58 25.05 -15.51
C GLY A 102 6.52 24.13 -14.73
N ALA A 103 6.33 22.83 -14.90
CA ALA A 103 7.26 21.81 -14.44
C ALA A 103 8.10 21.37 -15.63
N TYR A 104 9.42 21.37 -15.46
CA TYR A 104 10.37 21.05 -16.53
C TYR A 104 11.19 19.82 -16.15
N GLY A 105 11.39 18.93 -17.13
CA GLY A 105 12.21 17.72 -16.98
C GLY A 105 13.68 17.97 -17.30
N ALA A 106 13.99 18.92 -18.17
CA ALA A 106 15.37 19.25 -18.55
C ALA A 106 15.51 20.66 -19.13
N LEU A 107 16.75 21.14 -19.16
CA LEU A 107 17.20 22.22 -20.03
C LEU A 107 17.95 21.61 -21.21
N SER A 108 17.57 21.97 -22.43
CA SER A 108 18.24 21.57 -23.66
C SER A 108 18.82 22.78 -24.38
N PHE A 109 19.98 22.62 -25.01
CA PHE A 109 20.57 23.62 -25.90
C PHE A 109 21.62 22.95 -26.79
N ARG A 110 22.01 23.61 -27.89
CA ARG A 110 23.25 23.26 -28.59
C ARG A 110 24.26 24.38 -28.49
N PHE A 111 25.54 24.03 -28.45
CA PHE A 111 26.61 25.01 -28.48
C PHE A 111 27.81 24.58 -29.34
N THR A 112 28.60 25.54 -29.78
CA THR A 112 29.96 25.31 -30.32
C THR A 112 30.95 26.23 -29.60
N ALA A 113 32.14 25.70 -29.34
CA ALA A 113 33.24 26.41 -28.68
C ALA A 113 34.58 25.84 -29.19
N PRO A 114 35.68 26.61 -29.11
CA PRO A 114 37.01 26.07 -29.40
C PRO A 114 37.34 24.84 -28.55
N GLU A 115 37.90 23.80 -29.17
CA GLU A 115 38.28 22.56 -28.46
C GLU A 115 39.24 22.82 -27.30
N SER A 116 40.12 23.82 -27.45
CA SER A 116 41.08 24.24 -26.42
C SER A 116 40.42 24.69 -25.11
N TYR A 117 39.13 25.04 -25.12
CA TYR A 117 38.42 25.42 -23.91
C TYR A 117 38.07 24.21 -23.03
N GLY A 118 38.01 22.99 -23.58
CA GLY A 118 37.63 21.78 -22.84
C GLY A 118 36.30 21.94 -22.09
N GLU A 119 36.18 21.36 -20.88
CA GLU A 119 35.01 21.52 -20.02
C GLU A 119 35.01 22.90 -19.33
N PHE A 120 34.55 23.93 -20.05
CA PHE A 120 34.53 25.30 -19.54
C PHE A 120 33.14 25.80 -19.13
N LEU A 121 32.06 25.20 -19.63
CA LEU A 121 30.70 25.72 -19.47
C LEU A 121 30.08 25.28 -18.15
N ASP A 122 29.53 26.22 -17.40
CA ASP A 122 28.73 26.01 -16.19
C ASP A 122 27.33 26.54 -16.40
N VAL A 123 26.34 25.71 -16.04
CA VAL A 123 24.92 26.01 -16.17
C VAL A 123 24.26 25.92 -14.80
N ARG A 124 23.43 26.91 -14.49
CA ARG A 124 22.57 26.88 -13.30
C ARG A 124 21.24 27.58 -13.56
N LEU A 125 20.29 27.37 -12.66
CA LEU A 125 19.10 28.21 -12.56
C LEU A 125 19.33 29.35 -11.57
N ASP A 126 18.46 30.35 -11.62
CA ASP A 126 18.48 31.46 -10.68
C ASP A 126 17.04 32.01 -10.50
N ALA A 127 16.78 32.67 -9.37
CA ALA A 127 15.48 33.21 -8.99
C ALA A 127 15.64 34.45 -8.09
N PRO A 128 14.65 35.35 -7.98
CA PRO A 128 14.64 36.39 -6.96
C PRO A 128 14.53 35.74 -5.56
N GLY A 129 15.28 36.26 -4.58
CA GLY A 129 15.20 35.82 -3.19
C GLY A 129 16.35 34.90 -2.77
N ALA A 130 16.11 34.05 -1.77
CA ALA A 130 17.14 33.22 -1.12
C ALA A 130 17.29 31.81 -1.72
N ALA A 131 16.57 31.49 -2.80
CA ALA A 131 16.64 30.17 -3.43
C ALA A 131 18.05 29.95 -4.02
N THR A 132 18.68 28.83 -3.66
CA THR A 132 20.00 28.43 -4.17
C THR A 132 19.88 27.26 -5.11
N PHE A 133 20.54 27.34 -6.26
CA PHE A 133 20.53 26.30 -7.29
C PHE A 133 21.94 25.71 -7.48
N PRO A 134 22.07 24.40 -7.76
CA PRO A 134 23.36 23.79 -8.08
C PRO A 134 24.02 24.42 -9.30
N HIS A 135 25.35 24.49 -9.25
CA HIS A 135 26.21 24.77 -10.40
C HIS A 135 26.53 23.45 -11.10
N VAL A 136 26.13 23.32 -12.36
CA VAL A 136 26.34 22.11 -13.17
C VAL A 136 27.38 22.40 -14.25
N ARG A 137 28.58 21.84 -14.07
CA ARG A 137 29.61 21.82 -15.12
C ARG A 137 29.13 20.92 -16.26
N ILE A 138 29.19 21.42 -17.49
CA ILE A 138 28.83 20.65 -18.68
C ILE A 138 30.03 19.82 -19.12
N SER A 139 29.91 18.54 -18.88
CA SER A 139 30.84 17.46 -19.19
C SER A 139 30.21 16.48 -20.21
N PRO A 140 30.98 15.55 -20.81
CA PRO A 140 30.51 14.69 -21.90
C PRO A 140 29.23 13.91 -21.65
N GLU A 141 28.90 13.58 -20.40
CA GLU A 141 27.68 12.86 -20.02
C GLU A 141 26.37 13.63 -20.31
N PHE A 142 26.43 14.95 -20.46
CA PHE A 142 25.26 15.76 -20.84
C PHE A 142 25.14 15.97 -22.34
N ILE A 143 26.12 15.52 -23.14
CA ILE A 143 26.12 15.67 -24.59
C ILE A 143 25.43 14.46 -25.21
N VAL A 144 24.21 14.66 -25.69
CA VAL A 144 23.38 13.58 -26.27
C VAL A 144 23.70 13.31 -27.73
N LYS A 145 24.25 14.29 -28.44
CA LYS A 145 24.61 14.19 -29.86
C LYS A 145 25.68 15.21 -30.22
N ARG A 146 26.58 14.83 -31.13
CA ARG A 146 27.49 15.76 -31.81
C ARG A 146 27.15 15.79 -33.29
N ASP A 147 26.93 16.97 -33.83
CA ASP A 147 26.65 17.19 -35.25
C ASP A 147 27.62 18.24 -35.79
N ARG A 148 28.68 17.78 -36.45
CA ARG A 148 29.85 18.59 -36.85
C ARG A 148 30.44 19.31 -35.62
N GLU A 149 30.50 20.63 -35.66
CA GLU A 149 31.05 21.47 -34.57
C GLU A 149 30.05 21.70 -33.42
N TRP A 150 28.79 21.27 -33.56
CA TRP A 150 27.77 21.46 -32.54
C TRP A 150 27.72 20.28 -31.57
N ALA A 151 27.67 20.59 -30.27
CA ALA A 151 27.28 19.66 -29.23
C ALA A 151 25.82 19.96 -28.81
N GLU A 152 24.93 18.98 -28.94
CA GLU A 152 23.58 19.01 -28.37
C GLU A 152 23.65 18.54 -26.92
N VAL A 153 23.22 19.39 -26.00
CA VAL A 153 23.29 19.20 -24.55
C VAL A 153 21.88 19.07 -23.98
N VAL A 154 21.68 18.10 -23.11
CA VAL A 154 20.47 17.97 -22.29
C VAL A 154 20.89 17.83 -20.83
N VAL A 155 20.52 18.81 -20.02
CA VAL A 155 20.79 18.85 -18.58
C VAL A 155 19.50 18.56 -17.82
N PRO A 156 19.38 17.43 -17.12
CA PRO A 156 18.18 17.09 -16.37
C PRO A 156 17.84 18.12 -15.28
N MET A 157 16.56 18.39 -15.08
CA MET A 157 16.11 19.30 -14.04
C MET A 157 16.41 18.75 -12.63
N GLU A 158 16.64 17.45 -12.49
CA GLU A 158 17.05 16.83 -11.22
C GLU A 158 18.47 17.24 -10.76
N VAL A 159 19.36 17.59 -11.69
CA VAL A 159 20.68 18.13 -11.35
C VAL A 159 20.64 19.65 -11.17
N LEU A 160 19.86 20.36 -12.00
CA LEU A 160 19.73 21.82 -11.98
C LEU A 160 18.80 22.37 -10.90
N ASN A 161 17.76 21.61 -10.52
CA ASN A 161 16.72 22.00 -9.58
C ASN A 161 16.22 20.80 -8.74
N PRO A 162 17.10 20.17 -7.94
CA PRO A 162 16.76 18.97 -7.16
C PRO A 162 15.62 19.18 -6.15
N ARG A 163 15.36 20.44 -5.78
CA ARG A 163 14.32 20.84 -4.83
C ARG A 163 13.01 21.28 -5.48
N SER A 164 12.95 21.27 -6.82
CA SER A 164 11.78 21.75 -7.59
C SER A 164 11.37 23.18 -7.22
N GLU A 165 12.34 24.04 -6.90
CA GLU A 165 12.10 25.43 -6.52
C GLU A 165 11.66 26.24 -7.76
N PRO A 166 10.76 27.23 -7.62
CA PRO A 166 10.47 28.17 -8.70
C PRO A 166 11.74 28.89 -9.15
N PHE A 167 11.93 29.02 -10.47
CA PHE A 167 13.04 29.76 -11.07
C PHE A 167 12.55 30.60 -12.24
N ASP A 168 13.27 31.66 -12.56
CA ASP A 168 12.94 32.53 -13.68
C ASP A 168 14.14 32.87 -14.58
N ARG A 169 15.33 32.37 -14.23
CA ARG A 169 16.58 32.60 -14.96
C ARG A 169 17.31 31.30 -15.28
N LEU A 170 17.88 31.26 -16.48
CA LEU A 170 18.88 30.29 -16.90
C LEU A 170 20.22 31.02 -17.00
N VAL A 171 21.25 30.54 -16.31
CA VAL A 171 22.57 31.14 -16.30
C VAL A 171 23.55 30.18 -16.96
N MET A 172 24.25 30.65 -18.00
CA MET A 172 25.31 29.95 -18.70
C MET A 172 26.58 30.78 -18.61
N ARG A 173 27.65 30.26 -17.99
CA ARG A 173 28.89 31.02 -17.77
C ARG A 173 30.14 30.19 -18.02
N ALA A 174 31.25 30.86 -18.34
CA ALA A 174 32.55 30.21 -18.26
C ALA A 174 32.91 30.00 -16.78
N SER A 175 33.43 28.81 -16.54
CA SER A 175 33.64 28.22 -15.22
C SER A 175 35.13 28.07 -14.89
N LYS A 176 35.96 28.56 -15.80
CA LYS A 176 37.40 28.81 -15.74
C LYS A 176 37.70 29.92 -16.74
N GLU A 177 38.92 30.44 -16.71
CA GLU A 177 39.38 31.36 -17.76
C GLU A 177 39.40 30.67 -19.13
N VAL A 178 38.94 31.40 -20.14
CA VAL A 178 38.91 30.98 -21.55
C VAL A 178 39.35 32.13 -22.45
N GLY A 179 39.71 31.81 -23.70
CA GLY A 179 40.17 32.79 -24.69
C GLY A 179 39.10 33.79 -25.14
N ARG A 180 39.42 34.54 -26.20
CA ARG A 180 38.57 35.63 -26.74
C ARG A 180 37.65 35.17 -27.89
N ASP A 181 37.72 33.91 -28.27
CA ASP A 181 36.93 33.36 -29.37
C ASP A 181 35.44 33.28 -29.00
N TRP A 182 34.61 33.28 -30.04
CA TRP A 182 33.16 33.20 -29.91
C TRP A 182 32.71 31.79 -29.52
N VAL A 183 31.83 31.71 -28.52
CA VAL A 183 31.02 30.54 -28.22
C VAL A 183 29.63 30.79 -28.79
N LEU A 184 29.11 29.85 -29.57
CA LEU A 184 27.77 29.98 -30.15
C LEU A 184 26.77 29.13 -29.36
N PHE A 185 25.57 29.67 -29.12
CA PHE A 185 24.45 28.96 -28.51
C PHE A 185 23.21 29.04 -29.40
N ASP A 186 22.48 27.95 -29.51
CA ASP A 186 21.22 27.91 -30.24
C ASP A 186 20.31 26.79 -29.72
N LYS A 187 19.04 26.78 -30.13
CA LYS A 187 18.03 25.80 -29.70
C LYS A 187 17.94 25.64 -28.17
N VAL A 188 18.10 26.74 -27.43
CA VAL A 188 17.93 26.75 -25.98
C VAL A 188 16.45 26.59 -25.69
N ALA A 189 16.06 25.53 -24.98
CA ALA A 189 14.68 25.22 -24.65
C ALA A 189 14.55 24.52 -23.31
N LEU A 190 13.48 24.84 -22.57
CA LEU A 190 13.07 24.08 -21.40
C LEU A 190 12.13 22.96 -21.83
N VAL A 191 12.51 21.72 -21.53
CA VAL A 191 11.73 20.52 -21.87
C VAL A 191 10.71 20.29 -20.76
N PRO A 192 9.39 20.24 -21.06
CA PRO A 192 8.36 19.95 -20.07
C PRO A 192 8.60 18.62 -19.35
N LEU A 193 8.24 18.56 -18.08
CA LEU A 193 8.25 17.31 -17.33
C LEU A 193 7.15 16.40 -17.90
N SER A 194 7.49 15.16 -18.26
CA SER A 194 6.48 14.24 -18.78
C SER A 194 5.40 13.97 -17.70
N PRO A 195 4.13 13.81 -18.09
CA PRO A 195 3.04 13.53 -17.14
C PRO A 195 3.31 12.32 -16.24
N ASP A 196 3.94 11.27 -16.77
CA ASP A 196 4.29 10.07 -16.00
C ASP A 196 5.34 10.34 -14.92
N VAL A 197 6.38 11.13 -15.24
CA VAL A 197 7.39 11.50 -14.23
C VAL A 197 6.79 12.48 -13.23
N ALA A 198 5.94 13.41 -13.65
CA ALA A 198 5.22 14.30 -12.73
C ALA A 198 4.33 13.52 -11.75
N ALA A 199 3.56 12.56 -12.25
CA ALA A 199 2.74 11.68 -11.42
C ALA A 199 3.59 10.80 -10.49
N ALA A 200 4.71 10.27 -10.98
CA ALA A 200 5.66 9.52 -10.16
C ALA A 200 6.23 10.37 -9.01
N ARG A 201 6.58 11.63 -9.28
CA ARG A 201 7.06 12.59 -8.27
C ARG A 201 5.98 12.92 -7.25
N ALA A 202 4.73 13.10 -7.68
CA ALA A 202 3.58 13.31 -6.79
C ALA A 202 3.32 12.08 -5.88
N ALA A 203 3.60 10.88 -6.38
CA ALA A 203 3.59 9.65 -5.59
C ALA A 203 4.86 9.45 -4.74
N GLY A 204 5.79 10.41 -4.69
CA GLY A 204 7.03 10.34 -3.91
C GLY A 204 8.20 9.62 -4.60
N GLY A 205 8.00 9.08 -5.80
CA GLY A 205 9.04 8.41 -6.59
C GLY A 205 9.55 9.26 -7.74
N GLY A 206 9.94 8.61 -8.85
CA GLY A 206 10.35 9.26 -10.09
C GLY A 206 11.70 9.99 -10.06
N ARG A 207 12.44 9.88 -8.95
CA ARG A 207 13.85 10.33 -8.81
C ARG A 207 14.76 9.33 -9.51
N MET A 208 15.77 9.81 -10.24
CA MET A 208 16.83 8.96 -10.77
C MET A 208 17.96 8.77 -9.75
N GLY A 209 18.11 9.71 -8.82
CA GLY A 209 19.19 9.76 -7.85
C GLY A 209 20.54 10.16 -8.46
N ARG A 210 21.44 10.71 -7.65
CA ARG A 210 22.76 11.20 -8.10
C ARG A 210 23.85 10.13 -7.99
N GLY A 211 24.85 10.22 -8.87
CA GLY A 211 26.05 9.37 -8.84
C GLY A 211 25.78 7.88 -9.12
N ASP A 212 26.79 7.06 -8.87
CA ASP A 212 26.75 5.60 -9.12
C ASP A 212 25.81 4.85 -8.17
N GLY A 213 25.35 5.50 -7.10
CA GLY A 213 24.50 4.90 -6.07
C GLY A 213 25.30 4.20 -4.97
N ARG A 214 24.64 3.96 -3.83
CA ARG A 214 25.24 3.25 -2.70
C ARG A 214 25.43 1.78 -3.04
N GLU A 215 26.68 1.31 -3.02
CA GLU A 215 26.97 -0.11 -3.21
C GLU A 215 26.20 -0.95 -2.19
N SER A 216 25.45 -1.93 -2.67
CA SER A 216 24.58 -2.79 -1.87
C SER A 216 24.83 -4.25 -2.22
N LYS A 217 25.65 -4.94 -1.44
CA LYS A 217 25.98 -6.36 -1.65
C LYS A 217 24.80 -7.25 -1.27
N MET A 218 24.34 -8.05 -2.22
CA MET A 218 23.16 -8.89 -2.05
C MET A 218 23.44 -10.33 -2.50
N LEU A 219 22.78 -11.28 -1.86
CA LEU A 219 22.94 -12.71 -2.13
C LEU A 219 21.59 -13.35 -2.41
N ILE A 220 21.55 -14.20 -3.44
CA ILE A 220 20.52 -15.22 -3.66
C ILE A 220 21.20 -16.58 -3.52
N ASP A 221 20.81 -17.35 -2.50
CA ASP A 221 21.38 -18.67 -2.21
C ASP A 221 20.41 -19.78 -2.65
N CYS A 222 20.74 -20.45 -3.76
CA CYS A 222 19.99 -21.58 -4.29
C CYS A 222 20.44 -22.95 -3.74
N SER A 223 21.53 -22.96 -2.95
CA SER A 223 22.04 -24.15 -2.26
C SER A 223 21.29 -24.42 -0.94
N ALA A 224 20.70 -23.40 -0.35
CA ALA A 224 19.82 -23.54 0.80
C ALA A 224 18.47 -24.18 0.41
N PRO A 225 17.82 -24.95 1.31
CA PRO A 225 16.49 -25.48 1.05
C PRO A 225 15.48 -24.38 0.76
N SER A 226 14.75 -24.51 -0.36
CA SER A 226 13.67 -23.59 -0.71
C SER A 226 12.44 -23.82 0.17
N LYS A 227 11.68 -22.76 0.43
CA LYS A 227 10.46 -22.80 1.25
C LYS A 227 9.22 -22.58 0.37
N PRO A 228 8.19 -23.44 0.42
CA PRO A 228 6.94 -23.18 -0.28
C PRO A 228 6.31 -21.86 0.17
N ILE A 229 5.87 -21.07 -0.79
CA ILE A 229 5.15 -19.83 -0.55
C ILE A 229 3.66 -20.12 -0.70
N ASN A 230 2.90 -19.91 0.37
CA ASN A 230 1.46 -20.11 0.30
C ASN A 230 0.84 -18.98 -0.54
N PRO A 231 0.11 -19.27 -1.64
CA PRO A 231 -0.47 -18.22 -2.47
C PRO A 231 -1.45 -17.34 -1.69
N LEU A 232 -2.05 -17.80 -0.58
CA LEU A 232 -3.05 -17.04 0.17
C LEU A 232 -2.48 -15.84 0.95
N ILE A 233 -1.15 -15.62 0.93
CA ILE A 233 -0.54 -14.40 1.46
C ILE A 233 -0.81 -13.18 0.58
N TYR A 234 -1.20 -13.39 -0.68
CA TYR A 234 -1.58 -12.33 -1.62
C TYR A 234 -3.08 -12.04 -1.55
N GLY A 235 -3.60 -11.93 -0.32
CA GLY A 235 -5.02 -11.71 -0.05
C GLY A 235 -5.38 -10.25 0.13
N ILE A 236 -6.64 -9.94 -0.19
CA ILE A 236 -7.28 -8.62 0.01
C ILE A 236 -8.65 -8.82 0.68
N ALA A 237 -9.14 -7.85 1.44
CA ALA A 237 -10.51 -7.90 1.95
C ALA A 237 -11.50 -7.22 0.98
N LEU A 238 -12.79 -7.49 1.17
CA LEU A 238 -13.84 -6.79 0.42
C LEU A 238 -13.86 -5.28 0.72
N ASP A 239 -14.30 -4.47 -0.23
CA ASP A 239 -14.78 -3.10 0.04
C ASP A 239 -16.25 -3.02 -0.39
N GLY A 240 -17.16 -3.22 0.57
CA GLY A 240 -18.60 -3.31 0.31
C GLY A 240 -19.20 -2.09 -0.41
N ASN A 241 -18.54 -0.93 -0.37
CA ASN A 241 -18.99 0.27 -1.07
C ASN A 241 -18.59 0.30 -2.55
N LYS A 242 -17.60 -0.50 -2.93
CA LYS A 242 -16.98 -0.46 -4.25
C LYS A 242 -17.13 -1.75 -5.05
N GLU A 243 -17.56 -2.85 -4.43
CA GLU A 243 -17.76 -4.14 -5.10
C GLU A 243 -18.61 -4.09 -6.37
N THR A 244 -19.55 -3.14 -6.47
CA THR A 244 -20.44 -3.00 -7.62
C THR A 244 -20.02 -1.91 -8.62
N SER A 245 -19.05 -1.07 -8.27
CA SER A 245 -18.54 0.01 -9.14
C SER A 245 -17.14 -0.27 -9.68
N ASP A 246 -16.32 -1.04 -8.96
CA ASP A 246 -14.92 -1.23 -9.24
C ASP A 246 -14.66 -2.65 -9.77
N THR A 247 -13.69 -2.75 -10.68
CA THR A 247 -13.23 -4.02 -11.26
C THR A 247 -11.72 -4.24 -11.15
N HIS A 248 -10.96 -3.26 -10.67
CA HIS A 248 -9.50 -3.36 -10.62
C HIS A 248 -8.99 -4.31 -9.53
N GLN A 249 -9.82 -4.70 -8.56
CA GLN A 249 -9.51 -5.76 -7.60
C GLN A 249 -9.16 -7.07 -8.31
N TRP A 250 -9.71 -7.30 -9.51
CA TRP A 250 -9.40 -8.47 -10.35
C TRP A 250 -8.10 -8.32 -11.15
N LYS A 251 -7.58 -7.10 -11.29
CA LYS A 251 -6.32 -6.81 -11.99
C LYS A 251 -5.09 -6.86 -11.06
N LEU A 252 -5.29 -6.85 -9.74
CA LEU A 252 -4.22 -6.90 -8.74
C LEU A 252 -3.40 -8.20 -8.78
N GLY A 253 -4.02 -9.30 -9.19
CA GLY A 253 -3.46 -10.65 -9.06
C GLY A 253 -3.62 -11.26 -7.66
N ALA A 254 -4.60 -10.76 -6.89
CA ALA A 254 -4.98 -11.33 -5.60
C ALA A 254 -5.45 -12.79 -5.76
N THR A 255 -5.10 -13.63 -4.80
CA THR A 255 -5.33 -15.08 -4.86
C THR A 255 -6.49 -15.54 -3.97
N ILE A 256 -6.76 -14.78 -2.92
CA ILE A 256 -7.85 -15.00 -1.98
C ILE A 256 -8.46 -13.67 -1.56
N ARG A 257 -9.75 -13.69 -1.25
CA ARG A 257 -10.46 -12.53 -0.69
C ARG A 257 -11.11 -12.86 0.64
N ARG A 258 -11.11 -11.91 1.57
CA ARG A 258 -11.80 -12.03 2.87
C ARG A 258 -13.12 -11.26 2.88
N TRP A 259 -14.19 -11.97 3.22
CA TRP A 259 -15.44 -11.39 3.71
C TRP A 259 -15.36 -11.26 5.23
N GLY A 260 -15.18 -10.04 5.74
CA GLY A 260 -14.91 -9.79 7.16
C GLY A 260 -15.07 -8.32 7.57
N GLY A 261 -14.52 -7.97 8.73
CA GLY A 261 -14.65 -6.68 9.39
C GLY A 261 -15.89 -6.56 10.27
N ASN A 262 -15.96 -5.48 11.03
CA ASN A 262 -16.94 -5.26 12.10
C ASN A 262 -18.39 -5.67 11.74
N PRO A 263 -18.98 -5.25 10.60
CA PRO A 263 -20.40 -5.53 10.38
C PRO A 263 -20.69 -7.02 10.11
N THR A 264 -19.66 -7.82 9.78
CA THR A 264 -19.83 -9.26 9.53
C THR A 264 -20.15 -10.05 10.80
N SER A 265 -19.75 -9.58 11.98
CA SER A 265 -20.18 -10.15 13.27
C SER A 265 -21.70 -10.10 13.48
N ARG A 266 -22.39 -9.24 12.71
CA ARG A 266 -23.84 -9.00 12.82
C ARG A 266 -24.61 -9.38 11.54
N TYR A 267 -23.96 -10.06 10.60
CA TYR A 267 -24.54 -10.45 9.32
C TYR A 267 -25.55 -11.60 9.47
N ASN A 268 -26.75 -11.41 8.93
CA ASN A 268 -27.80 -12.43 8.92
C ASN A 268 -27.89 -13.07 7.53
N TRP A 269 -27.30 -14.26 7.39
CA TRP A 269 -27.28 -15.00 6.12
C TRP A 269 -28.67 -15.46 5.65
N LYS A 270 -29.65 -15.65 6.55
CA LYS A 270 -31.02 -16.03 6.16
C LYS A 270 -31.76 -14.88 5.46
N LEU A 271 -31.44 -13.65 5.82
CA LEU A 271 -31.90 -12.45 5.09
C LEU A 271 -31.02 -12.16 3.87
N GLY A 272 -29.82 -12.76 3.81
CA GLY A 272 -28.86 -12.71 2.71
C GLY A 272 -28.15 -11.36 2.52
N ARG A 273 -28.79 -10.26 2.92
CA ARG A 273 -28.32 -8.90 2.65
C ARG A 273 -28.65 -7.95 3.81
N ALA A 274 -28.57 -8.45 5.03
CA ALA A 274 -28.79 -7.66 6.23
C ALA A 274 -27.62 -7.83 7.21
N TRP A 275 -27.12 -6.73 7.73
CA TRP A 275 -26.19 -6.71 8.86
C TRP A 275 -26.42 -5.48 9.73
N ASN A 276 -25.81 -5.43 10.91
CA ASN A 276 -25.76 -4.22 11.73
C ASN A 276 -24.37 -3.59 11.62
N THR A 277 -24.32 -2.26 11.48
CA THR A 277 -23.08 -1.49 11.30
C THR A 277 -22.28 -1.29 12.59
N GLY A 278 -22.81 -1.68 13.76
CA GLY A 278 -22.16 -1.40 15.03
C GLY A 278 -21.89 0.08 15.25
N ASN A 279 -20.90 0.42 16.07
CA ASN A 279 -20.54 1.80 16.33
C ASN A 279 -19.91 2.52 15.11
N ASP A 280 -19.49 1.80 14.07
CA ASP A 280 -18.98 2.39 12.82
C ASP A 280 -20.03 3.31 12.19
N TRP A 281 -21.31 2.96 12.33
CA TRP A 281 -22.42 3.78 11.86
C TRP A 281 -23.71 3.59 12.68
N TYR A 282 -23.78 4.19 13.87
CA TYR A 282 -25.01 4.35 14.66
C TYR A 282 -25.77 3.06 15.04
N PHE A 283 -25.09 1.91 15.11
CA PHE A 283 -25.65 0.61 15.51
C PHE A 283 -26.90 0.23 14.71
N ARG A 284 -26.87 0.49 13.40
CA ARG A 284 -28.04 0.42 12.52
C ARG A 284 -28.01 -0.86 11.68
N ASN A 285 -29.15 -1.52 11.59
CA ASN A 285 -29.38 -2.53 10.58
C ASN A 285 -29.50 -1.88 9.21
N VAL A 286 -28.79 -2.42 8.23
CA VAL A 286 -28.83 -1.89 6.85
C VAL A 286 -28.98 -3.00 5.83
N GLN A 287 -29.60 -2.64 4.70
CA GLN A 287 -29.68 -3.48 3.51
C GLN A 287 -28.37 -3.39 2.72
N LEU A 288 -27.77 -4.54 2.42
CA LEU A 288 -26.59 -4.64 1.58
C LEU A 288 -26.94 -4.63 0.09
N GLY A 289 -26.18 -3.85 -0.68
CA GLY A 289 -26.18 -3.93 -2.14
C GLY A 289 -25.46 -5.18 -2.66
N PHE A 290 -24.51 -5.71 -1.88
CA PHE A 290 -23.64 -6.84 -2.20
C PHE A 290 -23.48 -7.74 -0.97
N GLY A 291 -24.04 -8.96 -1.02
CA GLY A 291 -24.07 -9.92 0.09
C GLY A 291 -23.00 -11.01 -0.01
N ALA A 292 -22.95 -11.90 0.98
CA ALA A 292 -21.96 -12.99 1.02
C ALA A 292 -22.08 -13.94 -0.18
N ASP A 293 -23.30 -14.23 -0.65
CA ASP A 293 -23.50 -15.05 -1.85
C ASP A 293 -22.97 -14.38 -3.13
N ASP A 294 -23.15 -13.06 -3.25
CA ASP A 294 -22.61 -12.28 -4.37
C ASP A 294 -21.07 -12.29 -4.32
N PHE A 295 -20.51 -12.16 -3.12
CA PHE A 295 -19.07 -12.24 -2.87
C PHE A 295 -18.50 -13.58 -3.33
N LEU A 296 -19.05 -14.70 -2.84
CA LEU A 296 -18.58 -16.05 -3.19
C LEU A 296 -18.71 -16.30 -4.69
N GLU A 297 -19.82 -15.89 -5.31
CA GLU A 297 -20.02 -16.04 -6.75
C GLU A 297 -19.07 -15.17 -7.58
N SER A 298 -18.80 -13.93 -7.14
CA SER A 298 -17.85 -13.03 -7.81
C SER A 298 -16.43 -13.60 -7.79
N ASN A 299 -16.01 -14.19 -6.67
CA ASN A 299 -14.70 -14.82 -6.53
C ASN A 299 -14.59 -16.05 -7.43
N ARG A 300 -15.62 -16.91 -7.42
CA ARG A 300 -15.69 -18.08 -8.29
C ARG A 300 -15.58 -17.71 -9.77
N LYS A 301 -16.30 -16.67 -10.22
CA LYS A 301 -16.25 -16.18 -11.61
C LYS A 301 -14.87 -15.66 -12.02
N ASN A 302 -14.09 -15.15 -11.08
CA ASN A 302 -12.76 -14.58 -11.32
C ASN A 302 -11.61 -15.52 -10.89
N ASN A 303 -11.89 -16.78 -10.55
CA ASN A 303 -10.91 -17.77 -10.09
C ASN A 303 -10.10 -17.32 -8.85
N VAL A 304 -10.77 -16.66 -7.91
CA VAL A 304 -10.20 -16.20 -6.65
C VAL A 304 -10.78 -17.02 -5.49
N GLN A 305 -9.95 -17.34 -4.50
CA GLN A 305 -10.36 -18.08 -3.31
C GLN A 305 -11.15 -17.20 -2.32
N SER A 306 -11.91 -17.82 -1.41
CA SER A 306 -12.75 -17.09 -0.45
C SER A 306 -12.47 -17.47 1.00
N ALA A 307 -12.22 -16.48 1.85
CA ALA A 307 -12.29 -16.60 3.31
C ALA A 307 -13.56 -15.90 3.80
N LEU A 308 -14.37 -16.57 4.62
CA LEU A 308 -15.70 -16.10 5.04
C LEU A 308 -15.80 -16.02 6.57
N THR A 309 -16.11 -14.84 7.08
CA THR A 309 -16.36 -14.63 8.51
C THR A 309 -17.74 -15.16 8.92
N LEU A 310 -17.77 -15.89 10.04
CA LEU A 310 -18.98 -16.45 10.65
C LEU A 310 -19.28 -15.73 11.97
N PRO A 311 -20.51 -15.23 12.21
CA PRO A 311 -20.89 -14.62 13.48
C PRO A 311 -20.81 -15.57 14.69
N LEU A 312 -20.08 -15.18 15.74
CA LEU A 312 -20.02 -15.86 17.04
C LEU A 312 -20.58 -15.01 18.18
N ILE A 313 -20.84 -13.71 17.96
CA ILE A 313 -21.34 -12.79 19.00
C ILE A 313 -22.73 -13.19 19.55
N GLY A 314 -23.47 -14.02 18.81
CA GLY A 314 -24.76 -14.61 19.22
C GLY A 314 -26.00 -13.85 18.79
N TRP A 315 -25.83 -12.65 18.22
CA TRP A 315 -26.92 -11.79 17.74
C TRP A 315 -26.62 -11.23 16.35
N VAL A 316 -27.51 -11.49 15.39
CA VAL A 316 -27.41 -10.96 14.02
C VAL A 316 -28.60 -10.08 13.70
N ALA A 317 -28.47 -9.19 12.72
CA ALA A 317 -29.53 -8.25 12.34
C ALA A 317 -30.87 -8.97 12.07
N LYS A 318 -31.97 -8.46 12.64
CA LYS A 318 -33.33 -9.01 12.43
C LYS A 318 -34.03 -8.50 11.17
N ASP A 319 -33.58 -7.36 10.66
CA ASP A 319 -34.15 -6.62 9.53
C ASP A 319 -33.06 -5.71 8.92
N THR A 320 -33.45 -4.69 8.16
CA THR A 320 -32.55 -3.78 7.46
C THR A 320 -32.77 -2.30 7.81
N SER A 321 -33.41 -2.02 8.94
CA SER A 321 -33.75 -0.65 9.34
C SER A 321 -33.75 -0.36 10.84
N SER A 322 -33.79 -1.38 11.71
CA SER A 322 -33.75 -1.18 13.17
C SER A 322 -32.46 -0.49 13.63
N VAL A 323 -32.54 0.29 14.70
CA VAL A 323 -31.41 1.04 15.29
C VAL A 323 -31.20 0.62 16.74
N GLY A 324 -29.94 0.53 17.18
CA GLY A 324 -29.58 0.03 18.52
C GLY A 324 -29.90 1.01 19.66
N PHE A 325 -29.81 2.31 19.39
CA PHE A 325 -30.09 3.38 20.36
C PHE A 325 -31.14 4.35 19.82
N PRO A 326 -32.42 3.93 19.72
CA PRO A 326 -33.49 4.76 19.18
C PRO A 326 -33.72 6.02 20.03
N VAL A 327 -33.79 7.18 19.37
CA VAL A 327 -34.05 8.47 20.03
C VAL A 327 -35.39 8.48 20.76
N SER A 328 -36.38 7.72 20.28
CA SER A 328 -37.68 7.57 20.94
C SER A 328 -37.59 6.93 22.33
N SER A 329 -36.55 6.14 22.60
CA SER A 329 -36.35 5.46 23.90
C SER A 329 -35.31 6.13 24.78
N PHE A 330 -34.25 6.68 24.17
CA PHE A 330 -33.09 7.23 24.89
C PHE A 330 -33.03 8.76 24.90
N GLY A 331 -33.93 9.44 24.18
CA GLY A 331 -33.88 10.88 23.97
C GLY A 331 -32.73 11.33 23.05
N PRO A 332 -32.51 12.65 22.91
CA PRO A 332 -31.46 13.20 22.07
C PRO A 332 -30.05 12.82 22.55
N GLN A 333 -29.25 12.32 21.62
CA GLN A 333 -27.87 11.86 21.85
C GLN A 333 -26.85 12.87 21.31
N GLN A 334 -25.56 12.63 21.56
CA GLN A 334 -24.47 13.50 21.10
C GLN A 334 -24.44 13.62 19.58
N ALA A 335 -24.71 12.52 18.87
CA ALA A 335 -24.87 12.49 17.43
C ALA A 335 -26.04 11.59 17.03
N GLN A 336 -26.63 11.86 15.86
CA GLN A 336 -27.72 11.10 15.25
C GLN A 336 -27.39 10.83 13.78
N ASP A 337 -27.90 9.73 13.23
CA ASP A 337 -27.73 9.41 11.81
C ASP A 337 -28.57 10.37 10.96
N ASP A 338 -27.91 11.23 10.17
CA ASP A 338 -28.59 12.16 9.26
C ASP A 338 -29.46 11.46 8.20
N THR A 339 -29.20 10.17 7.93
CA THR A 339 -29.96 9.35 6.98
C THR A 339 -31.06 8.52 7.62
N GLU A 340 -31.06 8.41 8.95
CA GLU A 340 -32.09 7.76 9.77
C GLU A 340 -32.13 8.44 11.14
N PRO A 341 -32.77 9.63 11.25
CA PRO A 341 -32.73 10.43 12.47
C PRO A 341 -33.32 9.74 13.71
N ALA A 342 -33.99 8.60 13.54
CA ALA A 342 -34.41 7.74 14.63
C ALA A 342 -33.23 7.10 15.40
N GLY A 343 -32.05 6.94 14.78
CA GLY A 343 -30.87 6.31 15.37
C GLY A 343 -29.88 7.30 15.96
N GLY A 344 -29.48 7.09 17.21
CA GLY A 344 -28.40 7.83 17.85
C GLY A 344 -27.12 7.01 18.02
N ASN A 345 -26.01 7.68 18.38
CA ASN A 345 -24.68 7.08 18.51
C ASN A 345 -24.45 6.30 19.82
N GLY A 346 -25.47 6.15 20.66
CA GLY A 346 -25.41 5.51 21.96
C GLY A 346 -24.67 6.32 23.02
N VAL A 347 -24.52 7.64 22.87
CA VAL A 347 -23.79 8.50 23.81
C VAL A 347 -24.63 9.72 24.18
N ARG A 348 -24.69 10.04 25.48
CA ARG A 348 -25.35 11.25 25.99
C ARG A 348 -24.58 12.51 25.58
N ARG A 349 -25.22 13.68 25.67
CA ARG A 349 -24.57 14.97 25.35
C ARG A 349 -23.35 15.29 26.23
N ASP A 350 -23.28 14.72 27.43
CA ASP A 350 -22.14 14.87 28.36
C ASP A 350 -20.98 13.89 28.08
N GLY A 351 -21.09 13.05 27.04
CA GLY A 351 -20.10 12.04 26.68
C GLY A 351 -20.28 10.69 27.37
N THR A 352 -21.26 10.54 28.27
CA THR A 352 -21.51 9.27 28.96
C THR A 352 -22.14 8.25 28.01
N PRO A 353 -21.57 7.03 27.87
CA PRO A 353 -22.22 5.92 27.18
C PRO A 353 -23.62 5.62 27.72
N LEU A 354 -24.59 5.42 26.82
CA LEU A 354 -25.90 4.90 27.19
C LEU A 354 -25.80 3.39 27.44
N VAL A 355 -26.51 2.93 28.48
CA VAL A 355 -26.76 1.49 28.68
C VAL A 355 -27.69 1.02 27.56
N PRO A 356 -27.32 -0.04 26.80
CA PRO A 356 -28.15 -0.52 25.69
C PRO A 356 -29.48 -1.10 26.17
N GLY A 357 -30.46 -1.10 25.27
CA GLY A 357 -31.73 -1.80 25.48
C GLY A 357 -31.60 -3.31 25.25
N ALA A 358 -32.72 -4.01 25.08
CA ALA A 358 -32.70 -5.43 24.74
C ALA A 358 -32.06 -5.65 23.35
N ALA A 359 -31.19 -6.66 23.20
CA ALA A 359 -30.58 -7.00 21.91
C ALA A 359 -31.60 -7.27 20.79
N THR A 360 -32.81 -7.72 21.15
CA THR A 360 -33.95 -7.93 20.24
C THR A 360 -34.45 -6.63 19.56
N THR A 361 -33.99 -5.48 20.01
CA THR A 361 -34.25 -4.16 19.39
C THR A 361 -33.72 -4.14 17.96
N THR A 362 -32.54 -4.71 17.70
CA THR A 362 -31.93 -4.80 16.36
C THR A 362 -31.77 -6.23 15.87
N SER A 363 -31.88 -7.23 16.73
CA SER A 363 -31.30 -8.55 16.43
C SER A 363 -32.21 -9.74 16.69
N VAL A 364 -31.89 -10.84 16.02
CA VAL A 364 -32.35 -12.20 16.35
C VAL A 364 -31.18 -13.03 16.83
N GLN A 365 -31.47 -14.08 17.61
CA GLN A 365 -30.44 -14.99 18.08
C GLN A 365 -29.81 -15.76 16.90
N ALA A 366 -28.50 -15.90 16.95
CA ALA A 366 -27.70 -16.71 16.04
C ALA A 366 -26.89 -17.74 16.83
N PRO A 367 -27.53 -18.79 17.39
CA PRO A 367 -26.83 -19.84 18.13
C PRO A 367 -25.95 -20.69 17.19
N PRO A 368 -25.10 -21.60 17.70
CA PRO A 368 -24.23 -22.44 16.87
C PRO A 368 -24.98 -23.20 15.75
N GLU A 369 -26.23 -23.62 15.98
CA GLU A 369 -27.06 -24.28 14.97
C GLU A 369 -27.34 -23.38 13.76
N PHE A 370 -27.54 -22.08 13.98
CA PHE A 370 -27.75 -21.10 12.91
C PHE A 370 -26.52 -20.99 11.99
N ILE A 371 -25.31 -21.09 12.55
CA ILE A 371 -24.06 -21.11 11.79
C ILE A 371 -23.83 -22.47 11.13
N SER A 372 -24.15 -23.58 11.82
CA SER A 372 -24.08 -24.94 11.23
C SER A 372 -24.97 -25.06 9.98
N GLU A 373 -26.19 -24.50 10.03
CA GLU A 373 -27.09 -24.44 8.88
C GLU A 373 -26.48 -23.67 7.70
N TRP A 374 -25.81 -22.55 7.96
CA TRP A 374 -25.16 -21.77 6.90
C TRP A 374 -24.00 -22.54 6.27
N VAL A 375 -23.11 -23.12 7.08
CA VAL A 375 -21.97 -23.89 6.55
C VAL A 375 -22.45 -25.09 5.74
N LYS A 376 -23.51 -25.79 6.18
CA LYS A 376 -24.12 -26.89 5.41
C LYS A 376 -24.69 -26.40 4.08
N SER A 377 -25.36 -25.25 4.06
CA SER A 377 -25.94 -24.71 2.82
C SER A 377 -24.85 -24.31 1.83
N LEU A 378 -23.76 -23.68 2.30
CA LEU A 378 -22.59 -23.33 1.49
C LEU A 378 -21.88 -24.57 0.92
N LYS A 379 -21.70 -25.61 1.73
CA LYS A 379 -21.11 -26.89 1.31
C LYS A 379 -21.98 -27.59 0.27
N ALA A 380 -23.29 -27.68 0.50
CA ALA A 380 -24.24 -28.29 -0.42
C ALA A 380 -24.27 -27.57 -1.78
N ALA A 381 -24.19 -26.24 -1.76
CA ALA A 381 -24.11 -25.41 -2.97
C ALA A 381 -22.72 -25.36 -3.61
N LYS A 382 -21.72 -26.07 -3.07
CA LYS A 382 -20.32 -26.09 -3.54
C LYS A 382 -19.75 -24.67 -3.73
N ARG A 383 -20.04 -23.76 -2.79
CA ARG A 383 -19.68 -22.34 -2.89
C ARG A 383 -18.17 -22.05 -2.72
N GLY A 384 -17.34 -23.07 -2.50
CA GLY A 384 -15.88 -22.96 -2.57
C GLY A 384 -15.27 -22.04 -1.52
N VAL A 385 -15.69 -22.17 -0.25
CA VAL A 385 -15.06 -21.46 0.86
C VAL A 385 -13.77 -22.15 1.25
N ASN A 386 -12.65 -21.43 1.17
CA ASN A 386 -11.32 -21.95 1.49
C ASN A 386 -11.03 -21.89 2.98
N MET A 387 -11.60 -20.92 3.68
CA MET A 387 -11.36 -20.70 5.12
C MET A 387 -12.60 -20.05 5.76
N TYR A 388 -13.03 -20.56 6.90
CA TYR A 388 -14.02 -19.90 7.75
C TYR A 388 -13.30 -19.19 8.89
N ILE A 389 -13.60 -17.91 9.11
CA ILE A 389 -13.04 -17.10 10.18
C ILE A 389 -14.08 -16.98 11.29
N LEU A 390 -13.68 -17.30 12.52
CA LEU A 390 -14.53 -17.24 13.69
C LEU A 390 -14.67 -15.78 14.17
N ASP A 391 -15.69 -15.10 13.65
CA ASP A 391 -16.05 -13.70 13.92
C ASP A 391 -14.92 -12.70 13.59
N ASN A 392 -14.93 -11.54 14.23
CA ASN A 392 -14.04 -10.43 13.99
C ASN A 392 -13.81 -9.66 15.30
N GLU A 393 -12.56 -9.59 15.75
CA GLU A 393 -12.12 -8.73 16.87
C GLU A 393 -12.98 -8.88 18.12
N PRO A 394 -13.13 -10.10 18.67
CA PRO A 394 -14.11 -10.38 19.71
C PRO A 394 -13.92 -9.53 20.98
N ALA A 395 -12.68 -9.17 21.32
CA ALA A 395 -12.44 -8.30 22.47
C ALA A 395 -12.93 -6.84 22.27
N LEU A 396 -13.26 -6.43 21.04
CA LEU A 396 -13.89 -5.15 20.77
C LEU A 396 -15.41 -5.21 20.73
N TRP A 397 -16.05 -6.37 20.92
CA TRP A 397 -17.51 -6.47 20.92
C TRP A 397 -18.19 -5.50 21.91
N SER A 398 -17.61 -5.29 23.11
CA SER A 398 -18.08 -4.35 24.13
C SER A 398 -18.03 -2.87 23.73
N SER A 399 -17.31 -2.56 22.65
CA SER A 399 -17.22 -1.22 22.07
C SER A 399 -17.96 -1.16 20.73
N THR A 400 -17.55 -1.99 19.78
CA THR A 400 -18.04 -2.03 18.39
C THR A 400 -19.49 -2.47 18.30
N HIS A 401 -19.91 -3.42 19.14
CA HIS A 401 -21.25 -4.01 19.15
C HIS A 401 -21.93 -3.88 20.52
N ARG A 402 -21.64 -2.77 21.21
CA ARG A 402 -22.17 -2.46 22.54
C ARG A 402 -23.70 -2.52 22.63
N ASP A 403 -24.41 -2.36 21.51
CA ASP A 403 -25.87 -2.51 21.45
C ASP A 403 -26.38 -3.92 21.80
N VAL A 404 -25.54 -4.96 21.62
CA VAL A 404 -25.92 -6.36 21.90
C VAL A 404 -24.97 -7.12 22.81
N HIS A 405 -23.72 -6.67 22.89
CA HIS A 405 -22.69 -7.27 23.75
C HIS A 405 -21.93 -6.14 24.45
N PRO A 406 -22.47 -5.53 25.52
CA PRO A 406 -21.81 -4.43 26.23
C PRO A 406 -20.76 -4.88 27.24
N GLU A 407 -20.79 -6.15 27.64
CA GLU A 407 -19.89 -6.68 28.66
C GLU A 407 -18.50 -6.95 28.07
N PRO A 408 -17.41 -6.51 28.73
CA PRO A 408 -16.07 -6.83 28.26
C PRO A 408 -15.83 -8.35 28.18
N LEU A 409 -15.42 -8.83 27.00
CA LEU A 409 -15.10 -10.23 26.75
C LEU A 409 -14.04 -10.76 27.73
N THR A 410 -14.26 -11.97 28.25
CA THR A 410 -13.33 -12.71 29.12
C THR A 410 -12.61 -13.84 28.37
N TYR A 411 -11.55 -14.38 28.98
CA TYR A 411 -10.86 -15.59 28.50
C TYR A 411 -11.85 -16.76 28.33
N ASP A 412 -12.65 -17.02 29.37
CA ASP A 412 -13.64 -18.11 29.39
C ASP A 412 -14.73 -17.95 28.32
N GLU A 413 -15.25 -16.73 28.13
CA GLU A 413 -16.27 -16.48 27.12
C GLU A 413 -15.73 -16.71 25.70
N LEU A 414 -14.52 -16.21 25.42
CA LEU A 414 -13.86 -16.42 24.13
C LEU A 414 -13.70 -17.91 23.85
N LEU A 415 -13.12 -18.66 24.79
CA LEU A 415 -12.92 -20.10 24.65
C LEU A 415 -14.24 -20.84 24.44
N LYS A 416 -15.26 -20.53 25.26
CA LYS A 416 -16.56 -21.17 25.18
C LYS A 416 -17.21 -20.96 23.81
N ARG A 417 -17.21 -19.72 23.30
CA ARG A 417 -17.78 -19.42 21.97
C ARG A 417 -17.00 -20.10 20.86
N THR A 418 -15.67 -20.11 20.92
CA THR A 418 -14.87 -20.87 19.96
C THR A 418 -15.24 -22.36 19.97
N ILE A 419 -15.39 -22.97 21.15
CA ILE A 419 -15.76 -24.39 21.25
C ILE A 419 -17.15 -24.63 20.67
N ASP A 420 -18.15 -23.86 21.09
CA ASP A 420 -19.54 -24.06 20.69
C ASP A 420 -19.70 -23.90 19.16
N TYR A 421 -19.23 -22.78 18.61
CA TYR A 421 -19.38 -22.47 17.19
C TYR A 421 -18.40 -23.24 16.32
N GLY A 422 -17.13 -23.37 16.73
CA GLY A 422 -16.13 -24.17 16.01
C GLY A 422 -16.55 -25.63 15.88
N THR A 423 -17.17 -26.21 16.92
CA THR A 423 -17.71 -27.58 16.87
C THR A 423 -18.85 -27.68 15.86
N ALA A 424 -19.76 -26.69 15.85
CA ALA A 424 -20.87 -26.64 14.91
C ALA A 424 -20.40 -26.51 13.45
N VAL A 425 -19.34 -25.72 13.20
CA VAL A 425 -18.68 -25.59 11.89
C VAL A 425 -18.01 -26.90 11.49
N ARG A 426 -17.15 -27.48 12.34
CA ARG A 426 -16.45 -28.75 12.04
C ARG A 426 -17.42 -29.90 11.77
N LYS A 427 -18.55 -29.95 12.47
CA LYS A 427 -19.60 -30.96 12.23
C LYS A 427 -20.33 -30.74 10.90
N ALA A 428 -20.55 -29.48 10.52
CA ALA A 428 -21.18 -29.13 9.24
C ALA A 428 -20.23 -29.38 8.06
N ASP A 429 -18.94 -29.12 8.25
CA ASP A 429 -17.90 -29.33 7.26
C ASP A 429 -16.60 -29.87 7.90
N PRO A 430 -16.41 -31.20 7.91
CA PRO A 430 -15.24 -31.84 8.52
C PRO A 430 -13.90 -31.41 7.90
N ASP A 431 -13.91 -30.95 6.65
CA ASP A 431 -12.71 -30.57 5.88
C ASP A 431 -12.44 -29.05 5.91
N ALA A 432 -13.29 -28.27 6.58
CA ALA A 432 -13.15 -26.83 6.67
C ALA A 432 -11.80 -26.42 7.28
N VAL A 433 -11.16 -25.39 6.71
CA VAL A 433 -10.09 -24.68 7.40
C VAL A 433 -10.72 -23.63 8.30
N ILE A 434 -10.52 -23.75 9.61
CA ILE A 434 -11.09 -22.82 10.59
C ILE A 434 -9.98 -21.89 11.14
N ALA A 435 -10.21 -20.59 11.04
CA ALA A 435 -9.30 -19.55 11.50
C ALA A 435 -9.91 -18.73 12.64
N GLY A 436 -9.08 -18.28 13.58
CA GLY A 436 -9.51 -17.46 14.71
C GLY A 436 -8.38 -17.21 15.72
N PRO A 437 -8.63 -16.41 16.77
CA PRO A 437 -9.89 -15.73 17.09
C PRO A 437 -10.05 -14.36 16.39
N ALA A 438 -9.15 -13.99 15.47
CA ALA A 438 -9.17 -12.70 14.76
C ALA A 438 -8.98 -11.49 15.71
N GLU A 439 -8.01 -11.57 16.64
CA GLU A 439 -7.78 -10.47 17.59
C GLU A 439 -7.23 -9.20 16.92
N TRP A 440 -7.73 -8.05 17.36
CA TRP A 440 -7.52 -6.75 16.72
C TRP A 440 -6.09 -6.19 16.76
N GLY A 441 -5.27 -6.55 17.74
CA GLY A 441 -3.96 -5.91 17.90
C GLY A 441 -3.20 -6.22 19.19
N TRP A 442 -2.07 -5.54 19.35
CA TRP A 442 -1.01 -5.83 20.34
C TRP A 442 -1.52 -6.17 21.74
N THR A 443 -2.27 -5.26 22.37
CA THR A 443 -2.78 -5.43 23.74
C THR A 443 -3.54 -6.74 23.89
N ASN A 444 -4.37 -7.06 22.92
CA ASN A 444 -5.31 -8.15 23.01
C ASN A 444 -4.68 -9.51 22.64
N TYR A 445 -3.43 -9.53 22.20
CA TYR A 445 -2.68 -10.78 22.14
C TYR A 445 -2.35 -11.30 23.56
N PHE A 446 -2.35 -10.41 24.56
CA PHE A 446 -1.90 -10.71 25.92
C PHE A 446 -3.00 -10.65 26.98
N TRP A 447 -4.05 -9.87 26.78
CA TRP A 447 -5.06 -9.57 27.78
C TRP A 447 -6.46 -9.55 27.15
N SER A 448 -7.48 -9.93 27.91
CA SER A 448 -8.87 -9.83 27.45
C SER A 448 -9.39 -8.39 27.61
N ALA A 449 -10.58 -8.11 27.06
CA ALA A 449 -11.24 -6.84 27.32
C ALA A 449 -11.60 -6.68 28.82
N ALA A 450 -11.95 -7.78 29.49
CA ALA A 450 -12.27 -7.79 30.92
C ALA A 450 -11.09 -7.41 31.82
N ASP A 451 -9.86 -7.60 31.37
CA ASP A 451 -8.66 -7.17 32.11
C ASP A 451 -8.56 -5.65 32.29
N PHE A 452 -9.27 -4.86 31.47
CA PHE A 452 -9.29 -3.39 31.56
C PHE A 452 -10.70 -2.84 31.84
N ALA A 453 -11.63 -3.70 32.25
CA ALA A 453 -12.99 -3.29 32.58
C ALA A 453 -13.01 -2.33 33.79
N PRO A 454 -13.84 -1.26 33.75
CA PRO A 454 -13.97 -0.35 34.87
C PRO A 454 -14.50 -1.07 36.12
N GLY A 455 -14.03 -0.66 37.30
CA GLY A 455 -14.46 -1.23 38.58
C GLY A 455 -13.75 -2.52 38.99
N ARG A 456 -12.74 -2.97 38.23
CA ARG A 456 -11.86 -4.09 38.60
C ARG A 456 -10.39 -3.69 38.52
N PRO A 457 -9.50 -4.23 39.37
CA PRO A 457 -8.06 -4.04 39.19
C PRO A 457 -7.61 -4.55 37.81
N PRO A 458 -6.71 -3.85 37.10
CA PRO A 458 -6.22 -4.31 35.81
C PRO A 458 -5.62 -5.73 35.85
N TYR A 459 -5.76 -6.49 34.77
CA TYR A 459 -5.23 -7.85 34.61
C TYR A 459 -5.86 -8.92 35.53
N THR A 460 -7.06 -8.66 36.05
CA THR A 460 -7.74 -9.61 36.96
C THR A 460 -8.15 -10.90 36.26
N ASP A 461 -8.61 -10.83 35.01
CA ASP A 461 -9.02 -12.00 34.24
C ASP A 461 -7.79 -12.84 33.90
N ARG A 462 -6.72 -12.23 33.38
CA ARG A 462 -5.44 -12.90 33.14
C ARG A 462 -4.87 -13.58 34.39
N ARG A 463 -4.89 -12.93 35.56
CA ARG A 463 -4.41 -13.54 36.81
C ARG A 463 -5.26 -14.75 37.23
N ALA A 464 -6.57 -14.72 36.98
CA ALA A 464 -7.43 -15.87 37.21
C ALA A 464 -7.09 -17.09 36.32
N HIS A 465 -6.41 -16.84 35.19
CA HIS A 465 -5.99 -17.86 34.21
C HIS A 465 -4.50 -18.22 34.32
N GLY A 466 -3.94 -18.12 35.52
CA GLY A 466 -2.55 -18.48 35.81
C GLY A 466 -1.53 -17.46 35.31
N ASP A 467 -1.96 -16.22 35.07
CA ASP A 467 -1.16 -15.10 34.57
C ASP A 467 -0.52 -15.35 33.18
N VAL A 468 -1.13 -16.24 32.40
CA VAL A 468 -0.73 -16.58 31.04
C VAL A 468 -1.35 -15.58 30.06
N ALA A 469 -0.57 -15.12 29.08
CA ALA A 469 -1.07 -14.27 28.00
C ALA A 469 -2.24 -14.91 27.23
N LEU A 470 -3.19 -14.10 26.76
CA LEU A 470 -4.44 -14.55 26.13
C LEU A 470 -4.23 -15.58 25.02
N LEU A 471 -3.45 -15.25 23.98
CA LEU A 471 -3.27 -16.16 22.84
C LEU A 471 -2.59 -17.49 23.24
N PRO A 472 -1.48 -17.51 24.00
CA PRO A 472 -0.91 -18.76 24.53
C PRO A 472 -1.91 -19.59 25.35
N TRP A 473 -2.68 -18.95 26.24
CA TRP A 473 -3.70 -19.64 27.04
C TRP A 473 -4.78 -20.26 26.12
N TYR A 474 -5.35 -19.48 25.22
CA TYR A 474 -6.38 -19.90 24.28
C TYR A 474 -5.93 -21.10 23.42
N LEU A 475 -4.71 -21.05 22.89
CA LEU A 475 -4.15 -22.14 22.09
C LEU A 475 -3.97 -23.42 22.91
N ARG A 476 -3.52 -23.31 24.17
CA ARG A 476 -3.34 -24.45 25.06
C ARG A 476 -4.68 -25.12 25.37
N GLU A 477 -5.70 -24.33 25.70
CA GLU A 477 -7.03 -24.86 26.03
C GLU A 477 -7.68 -25.57 24.82
N LEU A 478 -7.53 -25.02 23.61
CA LEU A 478 -8.02 -25.68 22.40
C LEU A 478 -7.26 -26.97 22.06
N ARG A 479 -5.94 -27.01 22.28
CA ARG A 479 -5.16 -28.25 22.15
C ARG A 479 -5.66 -29.31 23.12
N ASP A 480 -5.90 -28.93 24.37
CA ASP A 480 -6.34 -29.88 25.40
C ASP A 480 -7.77 -30.36 25.14
N TYR A 481 -8.63 -29.50 24.56
CA TYR A 481 -9.90 -29.91 23.98
C TYR A 481 -9.76 -30.92 22.83
N GLU A 482 -8.88 -30.69 21.85
CA GLU A 482 -8.63 -31.65 20.74
C GLU A 482 -8.12 -32.98 21.29
N LYS A 483 -7.19 -32.97 22.27
CA LYS A 483 -6.69 -34.19 22.91
C LYS A 483 -7.79 -34.99 23.60
N LYS A 484 -8.74 -34.29 24.25
CA LYS A 484 -9.83 -34.94 25.00
C LYS A 484 -10.93 -35.48 24.09
N THR A 485 -11.24 -34.78 23.01
CA THR A 485 -12.43 -35.04 22.18
C THR A 485 -12.12 -35.66 20.82
N GLY A 486 -10.87 -35.56 20.36
CA GLY A 486 -10.48 -35.87 18.98
C GLY A 486 -10.95 -34.83 17.95
N VAL A 487 -11.60 -33.74 18.37
CA VAL A 487 -12.14 -32.72 17.48
C VAL A 487 -11.23 -31.51 17.43
N ARG A 488 -10.70 -31.22 16.23
CA ARG A 488 -9.93 -30.02 15.96
C ARG A 488 -10.83 -28.83 15.63
N LEU A 489 -10.68 -27.76 16.40
CA LEU A 489 -11.49 -26.54 16.28
C LEU A 489 -10.76 -25.36 15.61
N LEU A 490 -9.43 -25.42 15.52
CA LEU A 490 -8.62 -24.36 14.95
C LEU A 490 -7.56 -24.96 14.04
N ASP A 491 -7.49 -24.48 12.80
CA ASP A 491 -6.45 -24.85 11.84
C ASP A 491 -5.42 -23.74 11.67
N VAL A 492 -5.87 -22.48 11.78
CA VAL A 492 -5.05 -21.29 11.54
C VAL A 492 -5.28 -20.27 12.66
N VAL A 493 -4.20 -19.83 13.31
CA VAL A 493 -4.28 -18.72 14.27
C VAL A 493 -4.36 -17.42 13.49
N ASP A 494 -5.41 -16.64 13.71
CA ASP A 494 -5.66 -15.38 13.00
C ASP A 494 -5.58 -14.19 13.95
N VAL A 495 -4.81 -13.17 13.54
CA VAL A 495 -4.63 -11.91 14.26
C VAL A 495 -4.63 -10.75 13.25
N HIS A 496 -5.03 -9.57 13.67
CA HIS A 496 -4.97 -8.34 12.87
C HIS A 496 -3.75 -7.51 13.26
N PHE A 497 -3.20 -6.73 12.33
CA PHE A 497 -2.04 -5.88 12.58
C PHE A 497 -2.13 -4.54 11.84
N TYR A 498 -2.12 -3.46 12.62
CA TYR A 498 -2.00 -2.10 12.11
C TYR A 498 -0.86 -1.37 12.83
N PRO A 499 0.07 -0.71 12.11
CA PRO A 499 1.14 0.06 12.73
C PRO A 499 0.58 1.12 13.70
N GLN A 500 1.07 1.11 14.94
CA GLN A 500 0.67 2.06 15.97
C GLN A 500 1.51 3.34 15.96
N SER A 501 2.41 3.48 14.99
CA SER A 501 3.43 4.52 14.91
C SER A 501 2.93 5.82 14.25
N ASN A 502 1.62 6.11 14.34
CA ASN A 502 0.95 7.30 13.82
C ASN A 502 1.21 7.62 12.33
N VAL A 503 1.29 6.60 11.48
CA VAL A 503 1.56 6.79 10.04
C VAL A 503 0.33 7.25 9.25
N GLY A 504 -0.87 7.21 9.84
CA GLY A 504 -2.12 7.43 9.12
C GLY A 504 -2.46 6.25 8.20
N LEU A 505 -3.64 5.66 8.41
CA LEU A 505 -4.12 4.52 7.62
C LEU A 505 -4.90 4.98 6.38
N GLY A 506 -5.11 4.08 5.42
CA GLY A 506 -5.97 4.34 4.26
C GLY A 506 -5.27 5.00 3.07
N LEU A 507 -6.07 5.63 2.20
CA LEU A 507 -5.67 6.07 0.86
C LEU A 507 -4.60 7.17 0.85
N GLU A 508 -4.78 8.20 1.67
CA GLU A 508 -3.93 9.38 1.70
C GLU A 508 -2.73 9.17 2.64
N GLY A 509 -2.99 8.83 3.91
CA GLY A 509 -1.95 8.73 4.96
C GLY A 509 -1.12 10.01 5.13
N ALA A 510 -0.24 10.06 6.13
CA ALA A 510 0.72 11.17 6.24
C ALA A 510 1.95 10.91 5.37
N THR A 511 2.33 11.87 4.52
CA THR A 511 3.39 11.71 3.51
C THR A 511 4.58 12.66 3.70
N ASP A 512 4.73 13.24 4.88
CA ASP A 512 5.97 13.94 5.23
C ASP A 512 7.17 12.95 5.29
N PRO A 513 8.41 13.42 5.08
CA PRO A 513 9.59 12.56 4.99
C PRO A 513 9.79 11.63 6.20
N ASP A 514 9.58 12.12 7.42
CA ASP A 514 9.79 11.36 8.64
C ASP A 514 8.75 10.25 8.79
N THR A 515 7.48 10.57 8.51
CA THR A 515 6.41 9.56 8.51
C THR A 515 6.60 8.53 7.40
N ASN A 516 7.08 8.93 6.22
CA ASN A 516 7.38 8.00 5.12
C ASN A 516 8.46 6.99 5.52
N ALA A 517 9.56 7.46 6.11
CA ALA A 517 10.64 6.61 6.56
C ALA A 517 10.18 5.68 7.70
N ARG A 518 9.42 6.22 8.67
CA ARG A 518 8.81 5.44 9.76
C ARG A 518 7.85 4.37 9.26
N ARG A 519 7.01 4.67 8.26
CA ARG A 519 6.10 3.70 7.64
C ARG A 519 6.84 2.49 7.09
N ILE A 520 7.91 2.73 6.33
CA ILE A 520 8.72 1.63 5.77
C ILE A 520 9.36 0.83 6.90
N ARG A 521 9.98 1.50 7.90
CA ARG A 521 10.57 0.82 9.05
C ARG A 521 9.56 0.03 9.89
N SER A 522 8.30 0.48 9.99
CA SER A 522 7.27 -0.19 10.79
C SER A 522 6.96 -1.61 10.33
N THR A 523 7.28 -1.96 9.08
CA THR A 523 7.19 -3.35 8.58
C THR A 523 8.10 -4.31 9.35
N ARG A 524 9.18 -3.82 9.97
CA ARG A 524 10.08 -4.62 10.83
C ARG A 524 9.36 -5.19 12.04
N ALA A 525 8.28 -4.56 12.52
CA ALA A 525 7.43 -5.10 13.59
C ALA A 525 6.85 -6.49 13.25
N LEU A 526 6.74 -6.84 11.97
CA LEU A 526 6.28 -8.16 11.55
C LEU A 526 7.28 -9.28 11.84
N TRP A 527 8.58 -9.01 11.90
CA TRP A 527 9.59 -10.08 11.83
C TRP A 527 10.89 -9.85 12.61
N ASP A 528 11.26 -8.60 12.89
CA ASP A 528 12.58 -8.26 13.39
C ASP A 528 12.59 -8.16 14.93
N PRO A 529 13.30 -9.06 15.64
CA PRO A 529 13.37 -9.03 17.10
C PRO A 529 14.19 -7.85 17.64
N THR A 530 14.96 -7.15 16.79
CA THR A 530 15.80 -6.01 17.17
C THR A 530 15.11 -4.66 16.96
N TYR A 531 13.98 -4.63 16.25
CA TYR A 531 13.23 -3.41 16.01
C TYR A 531 12.31 -3.13 17.18
N LYS A 532 12.60 -2.04 17.91
CA LYS A 532 11.72 -1.47 18.91
C LYS A 532 10.64 -0.64 18.21
N ASP A 533 9.36 -0.97 18.41
CA ASP A 533 8.27 -0.25 17.75
C ASP A 533 8.27 1.25 18.09
N GLU A 534 8.24 2.11 17.07
CA GLU A 534 8.24 3.57 17.17
C GLU A 534 6.84 4.14 17.53
N SER A 535 6.19 3.55 18.54
CA SER A 535 4.87 3.91 19.06
C SER A 535 4.79 3.77 20.59
N TRP A 536 3.58 3.87 21.13
CA TRP A 536 3.29 3.60 22.55
C TRP A 536 3.69 2.19 22.99
N ILE A 537 3.77 1.23 22.05
CA ILE A 537 4.18 -0.15 22.33
C ILE A 537 5.64 -0.19 22.80
N SER A 538 6.54 0.54 22.13
CA SER A 538 7.94 0.73 22.56
C SER A 538 8.69 -0.57 22.90
N GLU A 539 8.37 -1.67 22.24
CA GLU A 539 9.03 -2.97 22.43
C GLU A 539 9.08 -3.77 21.12
N PRO A 540 9.93 -4.81 21.02
CA PRO A 540 9.95 -5.67 19.85
C PRO A 540 8.67 -6.50 19.70
N ILE A 541 7.82 -6.11 18.74
CA ILE A 541 6.60 -6.83 18.40
C ILE A 541 6.94 -8.19 17.82
N GLN A 542 7.80 -8.24 16.78
CA GLN A 542 8.21 -9.45 16.05
C GLN A 542 7.03 -10.41 15.79
N LEU A 543 5.93 -9.86 15.24
CA LEU A 543 4.60 -10.48 15.24
C LEU A 543 4.61 -11.93 14.77
N ILE A 544 5.19 -12.17 13.59
CA ILE A 544 5.17 -13.48 12.95
C ILE A 544 6.02 -14.49 13.74
N PRO A 545 7.30 -14.22 14.07
CA PRO A 545 8.06 -15.08 14.97
C PRO A 545 7.36 -15.36 16.30
N ARG A 546 6.81 -14.33 16.95
CA ARG A 546 6.15 -14.44 18.26
C ARG A 546 4.94 -15.36 18.23
N VAL A 547 4.03 -15.15 17.29
CA VAL A 547 2.81 -15.98 17.17
C VAL A 547 3.18 -17.40 16.77
N LYS A 548 4.16 -17.59 15.87
CA LYS A 548 4.64 -18.94 15.52
C LYS A 548 5.28 -19.67 16.70
N GLN A 549 6.02 -18.96 17.54
CA GLN A 549 6.55 -19.51 18.79
C GLN A 549 5.39 -19.96 19.70
N TRP A 550 4.40 -19.09 19.93
CA TRP A 550 3.22 -19.45 20.74
C TRP A 550 2.45 -20.64 20.19
N ILE A 551 2.29 -20.75 18.87
CA ILE A 551 1.73 -21.94 18.21
C ILE A 551 2.56 -23.18 18.53
N SER A 552 3.88 -23.11 18.33
CA SER A 552 4.76 -24.26 18.53
C SER A 552 4.79 -24.77 19.97
N GLU A 553 4.61 -23.88 20.94
CA GLU A 553 4.63 -24.21 22.37
C GLU A 553 3.26 -24.68 22.88
N ASN A 554 2.17 -24.10 22.36
CA ASN A 554 0.84 -24.28 22.96
C ASN A 554 -0.08 -25.15 22.12
N TYR A 555 0.00 -25.12 20.78
CA TYR A 555 -0.82 -25.93 19.89
C TYR A 555 -0.10 -26.26 18.56
N PRO A 556 0.86 -27.19 18.58
CA PRO A 556 1.68 -27.50 17.40
C PRO A 556 0.85 -27.91 16.16
N GLY A 557 1.35 -27.54 14.98
CA GLY A 557 0.78 -27.92 13.68
C GLY A 557 -0.34 -27.01 13.16
N ARG A 558 -0.57 -25.84 13.79
CA ARG A 558 -1.48 -24.82 13.25
C ARG A 558 -0.75 -23.88 12.28
N GLY A 559 -1.50 -23.35 11.32
CA GLY A 559 -1.09 -22.24 10.47
C GLY A 559 -1.16 -20.88 11.18
N MET A 560 -0.71 -19.83 10.50
CA MET A 560 -0.84 -18.45 10.96
C MET A 560 -1.39 -17.57 9.84
N SER A 561 -2.37 -16.73 10.17
CA SER A 561 -2.97 -15.73 9.30
C SER A 561 -2.80 -14.33 9.90
N ILE A 562 -2.63 -13.34 9.02
CA ILE A 562 -2.86 -11.94 9.35
C ILE A 562 -4.20 -11.53 8.72
N GLY A 563 -5.26 -11.58 9.52
CA GLY A 563 -6.66 -11.43 9.10
C GLY A 563 -7.00 -10.05 8.55
N GLU A 564 -6.28 -9.03 9.02
CA GLU A 564 -6.32 -7.66 8.51
C GLU A 564 -4.96 -6.98 8.71
N TYR A 565 -4.50 -6.24 7.69
CA TYR A 565 -3.39 -5.31 7.83
C TYR A 565 -3.44 -4.16 6.84
N ASN A 566 -2.85 -3.01 7.21
CA ASN A 566 -2.63 -1.88 6.30
C ASN A 566 -1.54 -0.94 6.84
N PHE A 567 -0.60 -0.53 5.99
CA PHE A 567 0.48 0.42 6.33
C PHE A 567 0.17 1.89 5.95
N GLY A 568 -0.95 2.15 5.28
CA GLY A 568 -1.42 3.47 4.89
C GLY A 568 -0.70 4.07 3.67
N ALA A 569 -1.05 5.32 3.35
CA ALA A 569 -0.51 6.11 2.24
C ALA A 569 -0.48 5.36 0.90
N MET A 570 -1.60 4.74 0.51
CA MET A 570 -1.64 3.82 -0.61
C MET A 570 -1.20 4.43 -1.95
N LYS A 571 -1.43 5.74 -2.12
CA LYS A 571 -1.06 6.54 -3.32
C LYS A 571 0.40 6.99 -3.34
N HIS A 572 1.18 6.73 -2.29
CA HIS A 572 2.56 7.17 -2.15
C HIS A 572 3.52 5.96 -2.14
N MET A 573 4.74 6.15 -2.63
CA MET A 573 5.77 5.11 -2.74
C MET A 573 6.14 4.51 -1.39
N SER A 574 6.07 5.27 -0.29
CA SER A 574 6.29 4.72 1.05
C SER A 574 5.24 3.65 1.44
N GLY A 575 3.97 3.82 1.04
CA GLY A 575 2.94 2.80 1.20
C GLY A 575 3.17 1.59 0.29
N GLY A 576 3.52 1.84 -0.98
CA GLY A 576 3.88 0.79 -1.94
C GLY A 576 5.08 -0.06 -1.52
N LEU A 577 6.14 0.57 -1.03
CA LEU A 577 7.35 -0.11 -0.52
C LEU A 577 7.06 -0.90 0.75
N ALA A 578 6.30 -0.33 1.69
CA ALA A 578 5.88 -1.05 2.90
C ALA A 578 5.04 -2.29 2.56
N GLN A 579 4.14 -2.17 1.57
CA GLN A 579 3.35 -3.30 1.07
C GLN A 579 4.23 -4.36 0.39
N ALA A 580 5.16 -3.96 -0.48
CA ALA A 580 6.05 -4.89 -1.19
C ALA A 580 7.00 -5.62 -0.23
N GLU A 581 7.47 -4.93 0.82
CA GLU A 581 8.24 -5.52 1.91
C GLU A 581 7.40 -6.53 2.69
N ALA A 582 6.18 -6.16 3.10
CA ALA A 582 5.29 -7.04 3.85
C ALA A 582 4.99 -8.36 3.09
N LEU A 583 4.66 -8.29 1.79
CA LEU A 583 4.42 -9.48 0.96
C LEU A 583 5.64 -10.41 0.91
N GLY A 584 6.84 -9.83 0.73
CA GLY A 584 8.09 -10.60 0.75
C GLY A 584 8.35 -11.28 2.09
N ARG A 585 8.10 -10.57 3.21
CA ARG A 585 8.23 -11.12 4.56
C ARG A 585 7.22 -12.19 4.87
N PHE A 586 5.97 -12.07 4.38
CA PHE A 586 4.97 -13.13 4.55
C PHE A 586 5.41 -14.44 3.90
N GLY A 587 5.96 -14.37 2.68
CA GLY A 587 6.52 -15.54 2.00
C GLY A 587 7.73 -16.10 2.71
N GLN A 588 8.70 -15.26 3.08
CA GLN A 588 9.93 -15.66 3.77
C GLN A 588 9.67 -16.31 5.14
N GLN A 589 8.68 -15.79 5.86
CA GLN A 589 8.29 -16.29 7.17
C GLN A 589 7.32 -17.46 7.08
N GLY A 590 6.74 -17.76 5.91
CA GLY A 590 5.85 -18.92 5.71
C GLY A 590 4.49 -18.75 6.38
N LEU A 591 3.79 -17.63 6.10
CA LEU A 591 2.39 -17.44 6.52
C LEU A 591 1.45 -18.39 5.76
N THR A 592 0.33 -18.72 6.40
CA THR A 592 -0.77 -19.44 5.75
C THR A 592 -1.60 -18.49 4.88
N SER A 593 -1.96 -17.32 5.40
CA SER A 593 -2.74 -16.31 4.67
C SER A 593 -2.46 -14.91 5.22
N ALA A 594 -2.77 -13.88 4.42
CA ALA A 594 -2.77 -12.49 4.88
C ALA A 594 -3.76 -11.69 4.03
N PHE A 595 -4.50 -10.77 4.66
CA PHE A 595 -5.50 -9.94 3.97
C PHE A 595 -5.24 -8.47 4.18
N PHE A 596 -4.86 -7.78 3.10
CA PHE A 596 -4.81 -6.33 3.11
C PHE A 596 -6.22 -5.79 3.38
N TRP A 597 -6.36 -4.76 4.22
CA TRP A 597 -7.66 -4.18 4.54
C TRP A 597 -7.81 -2.79 3.88
N GLN A 598 -8.63 -2.60 2.84
CA GLN A 598 -9.50 -3.56 2.15
C GLN A 598 -8.88 -4.03 0.83
N TYR A 599 -8.85 -3.19 -0.21
CA TYR A 599 -8.00 -3.41 -1.37
C TYR A 599 -7.43 -2.08 -1.92
N PRO A 600 -6.24 -2.12 -2.56
CA PRO A 600 -5.59 -0.91 -3.05
C PRO A 600 -6.38 -0.20 -4.15
N ALA A 601 -6.29 1.14 -4.23
CA ALA A 601 -6.84 1.89 -5.36
C ALA A 601 -6.12 1.53 -6.67
N GLU A 602 -6.84 1.57 -7.79
CA GLU A 602 -6.29 1.28 -9.12
C GLU A 602 -5.04 2.12 -9.41
N ASN A 603 -4.00 1.51 -9.97
CA ASN A 603 -2.74 2.14 -10.37
C ASN A 603 -1.96 2.86 -9.25
N SER A 604 -2.35 2.70 -7.99
CA SER A 604 -1.60 3.23 -6.84
C SER A 604 -0.29 2.47 -6.62
N PRO A 605 0.73 3.05 -5.96
CA PRO A 605 1.93 2.32 -5.54
C PRO A 605 1.65 1.02 -4.78
N THR A 606 0.60 0.97 -3.96
CA THR A 606 0.20 -0.25 -3.25
C THR A 606 -0.40 -1.29 -4.20
N PHE A 607 -1.15 -0.88 -5.23
CA PHE A 607 -1.59 -1.77 -6.31
C PHE A 607 -0.39 -2.38 -7.04
N TRP A 608 0.59 -1.56 -7.40
CA TRP A 608 1.79 -2.03 -8.10
C TRP A 608 2.70 -2.90 -7.21
N ALA A 609 2.66 -2.74 -5.89
CA ALA A 609 3.31 -3.65 -4.95
C ALA A 609 2.77 -5.09 -5.04
N PHE A 610 1.46 -5.28 -5.16
CA PHE A 610 0.88 -6.61 -5.43
C PHE A 610 1.31 -7.14 -6.79
N ARG A 611 1.25 -6.29 -7.82
CA ARG A 611 1.65 -6.65 -9.19
C ARG A 611 3.11 -7.08 -9.28
N ALA A 612 4.01 -6.49 -8.48
CA ALA A 612 5.42 -6.90 -8.40
C ALA A 612 5.58 -8.41 -8.15
N TYR A 613 4.67 -8.99 -7.34
CA TYR A 613 4.68 -10.40 -7.01
C TYR A 613 3.75 -11.24 -7.88
N ARG A 614 2.72 -10.65 -8.51
CA ARG A 614 1.60 -11.40 -9.09
C ARG A 614 1.39 -11.24 -10.58
N ASP A 615 1.77 -10.10 -11.15
CA ASP A 615 1.62 -9.81 -12.59
C ASP A 615 2.44 -8.57 -12.97
N PHE A 616 3.77 -8.63 -12.83
CA PHE A 616 4.63 -7.45 -12.98
C PHE A 616 4.78 -6.98 -14.43
N ASP A 617 4.39 -7.80 -15.42
CA ASP A 617 4.51 -7.50 -16.84
C ASP A 617 3.17 -7.41 -17.59
N GLY A 618 2.04 -7.62 -16.91
CA GLY A 618 0.72 -7.63 -17.55
C GLY A 618 0.44 -8.86 -18.39
N ARG A 619 1.32 -9.86 -18.33
CA ARG A 619 1.27 -11.09 -19.12
C ARG A 619 1.37 -12.33 -18.22
N GLY A 620 1.21 -12.17 -16.91
CA GLY A 620 1.25 -13.26 -15.93
C GLY A 620 2.64 -13.53 -15.34
N GLY A 621 3.65 -12.69 -15.63
CA GLY A 621 4.94 -12.73 -14.96
C GLY A 621 4.77 -12.53 -13.46
N ARG A 622 5.26 -13.47 -12.65
CA ARG A 622 5.01 -13.49 -11.20
C ARG A 622 6.18 -14.02 -10.41
N PHE A 623 6.18 -13.70 -9.12
CA PHE A 623 7.01 -14.38 -8.13
C PHE A 623 6.63 -15.87 -8.08
N GLN A 624 7.62 -16.73 -8.00
CA GLN A 624 7.46 -18.18 -8.10
C GLN A 624 7.02 -18.79 -6.77
N ASP A 625 6.74 -20.09 -6.79
CA ASP A 625 6.08 -20.79 -5.68
C ASP A 625 7.05 -21.26 -4.57
N ASN A 626 8.37 -21.25 -4.82
CA ASN A 626 9.38 -21.67 -3.85
C ASN A 626 10.36 -20.54 -3.53
N GLY A 627 10.27 -19.98 -2.32
CA GLY A 627 11.15 -18.92 -1.83
C GLY A 627 12.59 -19.42 -1.58
N LEU A 628 13.56 -18.56 -1.86
CA LEU A 628 14.98 -18.79 -1.68
C LEU A 628 15.53 -17.97 -0.52
N ALA A 629 16.66 -18.41 0.04
CA ALA A 629 17.37 -17.63 1.03
C ALA A 629 18.04 -16.42 0.37
N THR A 630 17.91 -15.25 0.99
CA THR A 630 18.45 -14.00 0.48
C THR A 630 19.14 -13.18 1.57
N THR A 631 20.03 -12.29 1.17
CA THR A 631 20.62 -11.28 2.06
C THR A 631 20.67 -9.94 1.34
N ALA A 632 20.36 -8.87 2.07
CA ALA A 632 20.45 -7.49 1.61
C ALA A 632 20.90 -6.57 2.77
N PRO A 633 21.60 -5.47 2.50
CA PRO A 633 22.00 -4.51 3.52
C PRO A 633 20.81 -3.62 3.94
N GLU A 634 20.97 -2.92 5.06
CA GLU A 634 19.99 -1.94 5.54
C GLU A 634 19.67 -0.89 4.46
N GLY A 635 18.42 -0.40 4.48
CA GLY A 635 17.87 0.52 3.47
C GLY A 635 17.46 -0.16 2.16
N THR A 636 17.66 -1.46 2.03
CA THR A 636 17.20 -2.27 0.89
C THR A 636 16.61 -3.60 1.35
N SER A 637 15.84 -4.24 0.48
CA SER A 637 15.38 -5.62 0.67
C SER A 637 15.52 -6.41 -0.63
N LEU A 638 15.72 -7.72 -0.49
CA LEU A 638 15.77 -8.67 -1.59
C LEU A 638 14.95 -9.91 -1.21
N PHE A 639 13.99 -10.25 -2.06
CA PHE A 639 13.23 -11.49 -1.98
C PHE A 639 13.41 -12.23 -3.30
N ALA A 640 13.66 -13.54 -3.25
CA ALA A 640 13.84 -14.36 -4.44
C ALA A 640 13.04 -15.66 -4.34
N SER A 641 12.59 -16.16 -5.49
CA SER A 641 11.88 -17.43 -5.61
C SER A 641 12.27 -18.14 -6.90
N ARG A 642 12.05 -19.45 -6.94
CA ARG A 642 12.23 -20.29 -8.12
C ARG A 642 11.01 -21.16 -8.41
N ASP A 643 10.86 -21.51 -9.67
CA ASP A 643 9.87 -22.48 -10.11
C ASP A 643 10.27 -23.91 -9.67
N ALA A 644 9.38 -24.88 -9.90
CA ALA A 644 9.64 -26.28 -9.55
C ALA A 644 10.83 -26.88 -10.31
N SER A 645 11.14 -26.40 -11.53
CA SER A 645 12.30 -26.88 -12.29
C SER A 645 13.63 -26.32 -11.79
N GLY A 646 13.60 -25.23 -11.03
CA GLY A 646 14.77 -24.49 -10.58
C GLY A 646 15.44 -23.63 -11.66
N LYS A 647 14.92 -23.62 -12.90
CA LYS A 647 15.49 -22.89 -14.02
C LYS A 647 14.96 -21.46 -14.14
N LYS A 648 13.77 -21.18 -13.61
CA LYS A 648 13.15 -19.86 -13.62
C LYS A 648 13.27 -19.24 -12.23
N LEU A 649 13.94 -18.09 -12.14
CA LEU A 649 14.07 -17.32 -10.91
C LEU A 649 13.35 -15.99 -11.07
N THR A 650 12.73 -15.52 -9.99
CA THR A 650 12.18 -14.17 -9.92
C THR A 650 12.66 -13.53 -8.62
N ALA A 651 13.16 -12.31 -8.69
CA ALA A 651 13.58 -11.55 -7.52
C ALA A 651 12.90 -10.18 -7.46
N VAL A 652 12.48 -9.76 -6.27
CA VAL A 652 11.97 -8.43 -5.99
C VAL A 652 12.98 -7.71 -5.11
N LEU A 653 13.45 -6.55 -5.59
CA LEU A 653 14.42 -5.69 -4.93
C LEU A 653 13.75 -4.38 -4.57
N LEU A 654 14.00 -3.89 -3.36
CA LEU A 654 13.43 -2.65 -2.86
C LEU A 654 14.57 -1.70 -2.47
N ASN A 655 14.45 -0.43 -2.88
CA ASN A 655 15.27 0.66 -2.35
C ASN A 655 14.39 1.61 -1.54
N PHE A 656 14.72 1.75 -0.26
CA PHE A 656 13.98 2.58 0.70
C PHE A 656 14.55 3.98 0.85
N ASP A 657 15.61 4.33 0.13
CA ASP A 657 16.14 5.69 0.19
C ASP A 657 15.31 6.60 -0.74
N PRO A 658 14.78 7.74 -0.24
CA PRO A 658 14.00 8.68 -1.06
C PRO A 658 14.84 9.47 -2.07
N GLU A 659 16.15 9.53 -1.91
CA GLU A 659 17.04 10.43 -2.68
C GLU A 659 18.19 9.69 -3.37
N GLN A 660 18.77 8.68 -2.72
CA GLN A 660 19.95 7.98 -3.18
C GLN A 660 19.58 6.68 -3.92
N PRO A 661 20.14 6.45 -5.11
CA PRO A 661 20.03 5.16 -5.76
C PRO A 661 20.89 4.14 -5.01
N ALA A 662 20.49 2.86 -5.07
CA ALA A 662 21.34 1.75 -4.65
C ALA A 662 21.94 1.06 -5.89
N GLN A 663 23.19 0.63 -5.79
CA GLN A 663 23.84 -0.22 -6.78
C GLN A 663 23.89 -1.64 -6.22
N ALA A 664 22.90 -2.46 -6.58
CA ALA A 664 22.79 -3.84 -6.12
C ALA A 664 23.87 -4.71 -6.78
N GLN A 665 24.78 -5.26 -5.99
CA GLN A 665 25.78 -6.24 -6.41
C GLN A 665 25.24 -7.62 -6.01
N LEU A 666 24.51 -8.27 -6.92
CA LEU A 666 23.88 -9.57 -6.67
C LEU A 666 24.84 -10.72 -6.97
N GLU A 667 25.01 -11.61 -6.00
CA GLU A 667 25.64 -12.92 -6.15
C GLU A 667 24.57 -14.03 -6.20
N PHE A 668 24.74 -14.97 -7.13
CA PHE A 668 23.83 -16.12 -7.35
C PHE A 668 24.50 -17.42 -6.95
N LYS A 669 24.57 -17.68 -5.64
CA LYS A 669 25.27 -18.83 -5.09
C LYS A 669 24.50 -20.12 -5.35
N GLY A 670 25.14 -21.06 -6.06
CA GLY A 670 24.59 -22.38 -6.34
C GLY A 670 23.37 -22.38 -7.27
N CYS A 671 23.10 -21.27 -7.98
CA CYS A 671 21.94 -21.14 -8.86
C CYS A 671 22.19 -21.59 -10.31
N GLY A 672 23.41 -22.02 -10.65
CA GLY A 672 23.84 -22.18 -12.05
C GLY A 672 24.23 -20.85 -12.69
N SER A 673 24.48 -20.85 -14.00
CA SER A 673 24.91 -19.63 -14.72
C SER A 673 23.70 -18.88 -15.27
N LEU A 674 23.67 -17.56 -15.08
CA LEU A 674 22.62 -16.68 -15.58
C LEU A 674 22.53 -16.76 -17.12
N ASN A 675 21.36 -17.13 -17.62
CA ASN A 675 21.07 -17.20 -19.05
C ASN A 675 20.39 -15.91 -19.53
N THR A 676 19.13 -15.68 -19.16
CA THR A 676 18.40 -14.45 -19.50
C THR A 676 18.17 -13.60 -18.25
N VAL A 677 18.25 -12.28 -18.42
CA VAL A 677 17.92 -11.30 -17.38
C VAL A 677 16.99 -10.27 -17.99
N ARG A 678 15.78 -10.14 -17.45
CA ARG A 678 14.88 -9.02 -17.74
C ARG A 678 14.67 -8.23 -16.46
N VAL A 679 14.74 -6.90 -16.56
CA VAL A 679 14.61 -6.00 -15.40
C VAL A 679 13.37 -5.15 -15.60
N MET A 680 12.45 -5.20 -14.65
CA MET A 680 11.25 -4.37 -14.62
C MET A 680 11.34 -3.42 -13.44
N GLY A 681 11.19 -2.12 -13.65
CA GLY A 681 11.28 -1.12 -12.59
C GLY A 681 9.99 -0.34 -12.41
N TYR A 682 9.70 -0.01 -11.16
CA TYR A 682 8.58 0.84 -10.77
C TYR A 682 9.03 1.85 -9.71
N SER A 683 8.73 3.12 -9.95
CA SER A 683 9.05 4.22 -9.04
C SER A 683 7.92 5.26 -9.00
N GLY A 684 6.67 4.80 -8.96
CA GLY A 684 5.50 5.66 -8.73
C GLY A 684 4.68 6.07 -9.96
N ALA A 685 5.15 5.77 -11.18
CA ALA A 685 4.43 6.15 -12.40
C ALA A 685 3.11 5.37 -12.55
N PRO A 686 1.98 6.00 -12.89
CA PRO A 686 0.67 5.32 -12.90
C PRO A 686 0.58 4.17 -13.93
N GLY A 687 1.39 4.22 -15.00
CA GLY A 687 1.51 3.15 -15.99
C GLY A 687 2.18 1.86 -15.48
N GLY A 688 2.74 1.87 -14.27
CA GLY A 688 3.29 0.69 -13.61
C GLY A 688 4.72 0.37 -14.00
N PHE A 689 5.03 -0.93 -14.01
CA PHE A 689 6.37 -1.43 -14.29
C PHE A 689 6.76 -1.20 -15.75
N THR A 690 7.97 -0.69 -15.96
CA THR A 690 8.59 -0.55 -17.28
C THR A 690 9.86 -1.37 -17.36
N GLU A 691 10.19 -1.87 -18.55
CA GLU A 691 11.46 -2.58 -18.76
C GLU A 691 12.63 -1.60 -18.63
N GLN A 692 13.65 -2.00 -17.88
CA GLN A 692 14.85 -1.21 -17.62
C GLN A 692 16.08 -1.86 -18.26
N ALA A 693 17.09 -1.04 -18.51
CA ALA A 693 18.38 -1.54 -18.95
C ALA A 693 18.94 -2.52 -17.91
N THR A 694 19.31 -3.71 -18.38
CA THR A 694 20.02 -4.68 -17.56
C THR A 694 21.41 -4.15 -17.28
N GLY A 695 21.81 -4.12 -16.02
CA GLY A 695 23.16 -3.72 -15.66
C GLY A 695 24.21 -4.80 -15.99
N LYS A 696 25.42 -4.67 -15.42
CA LYS A 696 26.55 -5.53 -15.78
C LYS A 696 26.31 -6.97 -15.32
N LYS A 697 26.23 -7.89 -16.26
CA LYS A 697 26.01 -9.33 -16.03
C LYS A 697 27.31 -10.11 -16.13
N ALA A 698 27.54 -11.02 -15.20
CA ALA A 698 28.53 -12.09 -15.26
C ALA A 698 27.82 -13.46 -15.13
N GLU A 699 28.59 -14.57 -15.11
CA GLU A 699 28.00 -15.91 -15.04
C GLU A 699 27.11 -16.11 -13.80
N GLN A 700 27.55 -15.68 -12.63
CA GLN A 700 26.84 -15.83 -11.36
C GLN A 700 26.70 -14.52 -10.59
N ALA A 701 26.78 -13.39 -11.30
CA ALA A 701 26.64 -12.08 -10.70
C ALA A 701 25.88 -11.10 -11.60
N LEU A 702 25.17 -10.16 -10.98
CA LEU A 702 24.50 -9.06 -11.65
C LEU A 702 24.71 -7.77 -10.85
N SER A 703 25.20 -6.73 -11.50
CA SER A 703 25.20 -5.38 -10.95
C SER A 703 24.00 -4.63 -11.51
N GLN A 704 23.03 -4.26 -10.66
CA GLN A 704 21.80 -3.58 -11.09
C GLN A 704 21.56 -2.30 -10.29
N ARG A 705 21.25 -1.21 -11.00
CA ARG A 705 20.86 0.06 -10.37
C ARG A 705 19.40 -0.01 -9.91
N LEU A 706 19.16 0.44 -8.69
CA LEU A 706 17.84 0.61 -8.08
C LEU A 706 17.61 2.12 -7.84
N PRO A 707 16.65 2.75 -8.52
CA PRO A 707 16.33 4.16 -8.29
C PRO A 707 15.91 4.44 -6.84
N PRO A 708 15.97 5.69 -6.36
CA PRO A 708 15.34 6.08 -5.09
C PRO A 708 13.85 5.69 -5.06
N TYR A 709 13.36 5.27 -3.90
CA TYR A 709 12.00 4.78 -3.68
C TYR A 709 11.46 3.94 -4.85
N SER A 710 12.04 2.76 -5.03
CA SER A 710 11.74 1.90 -6.17
C SER A 710 11.51 0.44 -5.79
N ILE A 711 10.71 -0.20 -6.64
CA ILE A 711 10.52 -1.65 -6.69
C ILE A 711 11.09 -2.12 -8.02
N THR A 712 12.05 -3.03 -7.97
CA THR A 712 12.65 -3.64 -9.16
C THR A 712 12.40 -5.14 -9.15
N VAL A 713 11.87 -5.69 -10.25
CA VAL A 713 11.69 -7.12 -10.44
C VAL A 713 12.70 -7.63 -11.46
N LEU A 714 13.47 -8.64 -11.05
CA LEU A 714 14.32 -9.42 -11.94
C LEU A 714 13.58 -10.68 -12.37
N ASP A 715 13.42 -10.85 -13.68
CA ASP A 715 12.86 -12.05 -14.28
C ASP A 715 13.98 -12.82 -15.00
N LEU A 716 14.38 -13.96 -14.43
CA LEU A 716 15.67 -14.59 -14.70
C LEU A 716 15.50 -16.04 -15.17
N THR A 717 16.43 -16.50 -16.02
CA THR A 717 16.63 -17.95 -16.23
C THR A 717 18.08 -18.34 -15.97
N VAL A 718 18.30 -19.57 -15.51
CA VAL A 718 19.62 -20.15 -15.21
C VAL A 718 19.84 -21.45 -15.98
N LYS A 719 21.10 -21.79 -16.25
CA LYS A 719 21.51 -23.05 -16.90
C LYS A 719 21.92 -24.11 -15.89
#